data_AF-A0A537E8J2-F1
#
_entry.id   AF-A0A537E8J2-F1
#
_cell.length_a   1.000
_cell.length_b   1.000
_cell.length_c   1.000
_cell.angle_alpha   90.00
_cell.angle_beta   90.00
_cell.angle_gamma   90.00
#
_symmetry.space_group_name_H-M   'P 1'
#
loop_
_entity.id
_entity.type
_entity.pdbx_description
1 polymer ?
#
loop_
_entity_poly.entity_id
_entity_poly.type
_entity_poly.pdbx_seq_one_letter_code
_entity_poly.pdbx_strand_id
1 'polypeptide(L)'
;MRITTPILVLMLSLTLLMALPGTYNQVRAINQSGPTRFSAYGPFTQQLIMHFYSDFDVMFSHFQLGEIDVSDWPLQSSSDITTFCGNADFFCTGPQAELGYFGVDVNSFPAFMGIALQVPRTTTPASFTTTGTAAGCSAGFGSLSITLRNQETGSNILDTLSTLTAANQPSGSPSVTVSDSGGATPNGVYTIPCTLAGSYSLRSNVYNGTGATGTIAVSIASAAVTSGTFNVNWNSPSTVKPTTARALLGAAFHHLLDDPAFVRTTMTGVASAPCVFWVPGQGGRCPIGTTSEYLCQSAPACPVTNAAGGPATEVDIAECQFGNHPWLNVVGCSTGATGHDVGPYHITDSTVNVNSRWWNPGTTGLVAGYSGHNDLRAACDDFVSMGLTLSPSTATCDNVASAADLTTDPGAYAHIVPNGQIKTYVRVNFGRQQFGQIVADELNFLFGTPQSRATQTGFVGTVCYDARTSPCTQFTPKYYTFTQVTPIVFEDTSVSGGSPSAWQFYTEGQGFDPTPDQYFLNSHSINTGAICAGTPALKPNNYHFFCEPQTDTNANAGEFAPTAALSSAFFQRAIGDDLKWSHHIPGFAFVDTFAENNGFNFQQCTTTCVSTQASIVNTVGFGTLAGAPYFTLLNARQVPGYTASNPANQPTPGVIRRGFSQDTSNLSPFTANSVWEFDFLAQVYDAMLNANPNTGGAAAQFIDWGTTSHSATFNPTEVGCNSINGCATGVTTQIWHIRNDWKFSDGNDVKATDVAYTIIANRDVPSSLLQSYVLNVVSATGLDCGTGQPCKTLQVKLQGQSSLFEFNIGAVQLVLEKSLWAPYCGDPPVAGGVCASPTFDPMYPSANSPGIEVGPGPWSCIAPISGTGVTAGHVGGPCAETSTGALTGQAITRDGRILLSYNTFNARCCPTGPTATSSSLYKLSYADHNNDGVVNILDLADVASHYGTTDPYWVNSNIAGGTTVGAVDLATVAIYFGHGITTPFSPSTLFQVDPQIDPFFCVAAGC
;
A
#
# COMPACT_ATOMS: atom_id res chain seq x y z
N MET A 1 45.38 -44.07 6.91
CA MET A 1 44.30 -43.59 6.03
C MET A 1 43.84 -42.20 6.51
N ARG A 2 44.75 -41.21 6.65
CA ARG A 2 44.55 -39.98 7.46
C ARG A 2 44.90 -38.65 6.77
N ILE A 3 45.16 -38.64 5.46
CA ILE A 3 45.58 -37.42 4.73
C ILE A 3 44.60 -37.03 3.61
N THR A 4 43.67 -37.92 3.22
CA THR A 4 42.75 -37.70 2.10
C THR A 4 41.48 -36.92 2.46
N THR A 5 41.05 -36.93 3.73
CA THR A 5 39.83 -36.25 4.20
C THR A 5 39.94 -34.70 4.19
N PRO A 6 41.02 -34.06 4.70
CA PRO A 6 41.11 -32.59 4.66
C PRO A 6 41.21 -32.03 3.23
N ILE A 7 41.82 -32.78 2.30
CA ILE A 7 41.89 -32.40 0.88
C ILE A 7 40.51 -32.48 0.20
N LEU A 8 39.69 -33.48 0.56
CA LEU A 8 38.33 -33.60 0.04
C LEU A 8 37.42 -32.48 0.57
N VAL A 9 37.55 -32.11 1.85
CA VAL A 9 36.83 -30.99 2.47
C VAL A 9 37.25 -29.66 1.85
N LEU A 10 38.55 -29.45 1.61
CA LEU A 10 39.08 -28.27 0.92
C LEU A 10 38.62 -28.19 -0.54
N MET A 11 38.54 -29.33 -1.25
CA MET A 11 38.01 -29.37 -2.61
C MET A 11 36.49 -29.12 -2.65
N LEU A 12 35.71 -29.67 -1.72
CA LEU A 12 34.26 -29.40 -1.64
C LEU A 12 33.99 -27.92 -1.35
N SER A 13 34.74 -27.32 -0.43
CA SER A 13 34.64 -25.89 -0.10
C SER A 13 35.12 -24.99 -1.25
N LEU A 14 36.17 -25.35 -1.98
CA LEU A 14 36.57 -24.63 -3.20
C LEU A 14 35.54 -24.72 -4.34
N THR A 15 34.88 -25.86 -4.52
CA THR A 15 33.77 -25.98 -5.50
C THR A 15 32.53 -25.21 -5.07
N LEU A 16 32.28 -25.05 -3.77
CA LEU A 16 31.22 -24.19 -3.24
C LEU A 16 31.54 -22.71 -3.51
N LEU A 17 32.80 -22.31 -3.35
CA LEU A 17 33.30 -20.95 -3.66
C LEU A 17 33.22 -20.57 -5.15
N MET A 18 33.33 -21.55 -6.06
CA MET A 18 33.18 -21.31 -7.51
C MET A 18 31.72 -21.33 -8.00
N ALA A 19 30.78 -21.75 -7.14
CA ALA A 19 29.35 -21.81 -7.44
C ALA A 19 28.56 -20.58 -6.91
N LEU A 20 29.19 -19.70 -6.14
CA LEU A 20 28.57 -18.46 -5.65
C LEU A 20 28.75 -17.33 -6.68
N PRO A 21 27.67 -16.71 -7.20
CA PRO A 21 27.76 -15.51 -8.02
C PRO A 21 28.23 -14.31 -7.18
N GLY A 22 28.71 -13.28 -7.87
CA GLY A 22 29.46 -12.16 -7.32
C GLY A 22 28.74 -11.26 -6.32
N THR A 23 29.52 -10.31 -5.80
CA THR A 23 29.15 -9.19 -4.91
C THR A 23 27.65 -8.92 -4.81
N TYR A 24 27.05 -9.46 -3.75
CA TYR A 24 25.70 -9.15 -3.31
C TYR A 24 25.62 -7.66 -2.91
N ASN A 25 24.52 -6.99 -3.26
CA ASN A 25 24.23 -5.70 -2.68
C ASN A 25 23.92 -5.92 -1.19
N GLN A 26 24.88 -5.63 -0.32
CA GLN A 26 24.60 -5.56 1.11
C GLN A 26 23.50 -4.52 1.32
N VAL A 27 22.42 -4.95 1.97
CA VAL A 27 21.36 -4.05 2.44
C VAL A 27 22.03 -2.93 3.25
N ARG A 28 21.84 -1.69 2.81
CA ARG A 28 22.41 -0.52 3.50
C ARG A 28 21.51 -0.17 4.68
N ALA A 29 21.88 -0.60 5.89
CA ALA A 29 21.32 0.01 7.10
C ALA A 29 21.90 1.43 7.26
N ILE A 30 21.10 2.38 7.76
CA ILE A 30 21.52 3.77 8.03
C ILE A 30 21.71 3.89 9.54
N ASN A 31 22.66 4.72 9.97
CA ASN A 31 22.83 5.03 11.39
C ASN A 31 21.55 5.61 11.99
N GLN A 32 21.16 5.03 13.11
CA GLN A 32 19.89 5.22 13.77
C GLN A 32 20.13 6.07 15.07
N SER A 33 19.31 7.10 15.37
CA SER A 33 19.49 8.10 16.47
C SER A 33 18.37 8.21 17.55
N GLY A 34 18.51 7.66 18.77
CA GLY A 34 17.54 7.69 19.89
C GLY A 34 17.28 6.32 20.59
N PRO A 35 16.79 6.25 21.85
CA PRO A 35 16.62 4.97 22.59
C PRO A 35 15.43 4.10 22.12
N THR A 36 15.65 2.77 22.09
CA THR A 36 14.84 1.62 21.59
C THR A 36 14.43 1.68 20.12
N ARG A 37 14.73 0.64 19.31
CA ARG A 37 14.37 0.65 17.88
C ARG A 37 13.60 -0.55 17.37
N PHE A 38 13.95 -1.78 17.73
CA PHE A 38 13.21 -3.05 17.51
C PHE A 38 14.19 -4.23 17.78
N SER A 39 13.66 -5.45 17.83
CA SER A 39 14.44 -6.69 17.75
C SER A 39 13.95 -7.54 16.57
N ALA A 40 14.88 -8.18 15.87
CA ALA A 40 14.56 -9.10 14.79
C ALA A 40 14.08 -10.48 15.28
N TYR A 41 13.96 -10.68 16.60
CA TYR A 41 13.66 -11.97 17.23
C TYR A 41 12.42 -11.91 18.12
N GLY A 42 11.69 -13.02 18.17
CA GLY A 42 10.44 -13.17 18.92
C GLY A 42 9.53 -14.25 18.31
N PRO A 43 8.29 -14.39 18.81
CA PRO A 43 7.68 -13.59 19.86
C PRO A 43 8.28 -13.85 21.25
N PHE A 44 8.31 -12.84 22.11
CA PHE A 44 8.75 -12.99 23.53
C PHE A 44 7.63 -13.43 24.47
N THR A 45 6.39 -13.38 23.99
CA THR A 45 5.18 -13.73 24.73
C THR A 45 4.52 -14.96 24.10
N GLN A 46 3.87 -15.81 24.90
CA GLN A 46 3.34 -17.10 24.41
C GLN A 46 2.00 -16.98 23.70
N GLN A 47 1.16 -16.01 24.06
CA GLN A 47 -0.18 -15.88 23.50
C GLN A 47 -0.45 -14.46 23.02
N LEU A 48 -1.12 -14.37 21.88
CA LEU A 48 -1.67 -13.14 21.33
C LEU A 48 -3.19 -13.34 21.19
N ILE A 49 -3.95 -12.48 21.88
CA ILE A 49 -5.41 -12.46 21.80
C ILE A 49 -5.80 -11.19 21.07
N MET A 50 -6.42 -11.33 19.90
CA MET A 50 -7.05 -10.21 19.19
C MET A 50 -8.53 -10.20 19.54
N HIS A 51 -9.01 -9.14 20.17
CA HIS A 51 -10.41 -9.02 20.62
C HIS A 51 -11.12 -7.91 19.86
N PHE A 52 -12.31 -8.20 19.32
CA PHE A 52 -13.02 -7.35 18.37
C PHE A 52 -14.07 -6.50 19.06
N TYR A 53 -13.93 -5.19 18.92
CA TYR A 53 -14.81 -4.16 19.44
C TYR A 53 -15.62 -3.53 18.30
N SER A 54 -16.83 -3.06 18.59
CA SER A 54 -17.75 -2.55 17.55
C SER A 54 -17.28 -1.27 16.87
N ASP A 55 -16.43 -0.50 17.54
CA ASP A 55 -15.94 0.80 17.12
C ASP A 55 -14.74 1.24 18.00
N PHE A 56 -14.16 2.38 17.63
CA PHE A 56 -12.98 2.97 18.25
C PHE A 56 -13.22 3.42 19.70
N ASP A 57 -14.35 4.09 19.99
CA ASP A 57 -14.67 4.59 21.32
C ASP A 57 -14.84 3.43 22.31
N VAL A 58 -15.52 2.36 21.86
CA VAL A 58 -15.67 1.13 22.63
C VAL A 58 -14.30 0.52 22.90
N MET A 59 -13.44 0.34 21.88
CA MET A 59 -12.08 -0.18 22.10
C MET A 59 -11.33 0.66 23.15
N PHE A 60 -11.27 1.98 23.01
CA PHE A 60 -10.56 2.84 23.97
C PHE A 60 -11.16 2.81 25.38
N SER A 61 -12.48 2.65 25.51
CA SER A 61 -13.11 2.46 26.82
C SER A 61 -12.67 1.15 27.49
N HIS A 62 -12.56 0.06 26.73
CA HIS A 62 -12.07 -1.23 27.23
C HIS A 62 -10.56 -1.21 27.50
N PHE A 63 -9.80 -0.38 26.78
CA PHE A 63 -8.41 -0.09 27.10
C PHE A 63 -8.28 0.55 28.49
N GLN A 64 -9.13 1.53 28.83
CA GLN A 64 -9.14 2.15 30.15
C GLN A 64 -9.55 1.20 31.28
N LEU A 65 -10.32 0.16 30.96
CA LEU A 65 -10.69 -0.92 31.88
C LEU A 65 -9.57 -1.97 32.04
N GLY A 66 -8.43 -1.80 31.35
CA GLY A 66 -7.29 -2.69 31.41
C GLY A 66 -7.50 -4.02 30.69
N GLU A 67 -8.46 -4.10 29.77
CA GLU A 67 -8.75 -5.30 28.97
C GLU A 67 -7.89 -5.41 27.72
N ILE A 68 -7.25 -4.31 27.32
CA ILE A 68 -6.40 -4.19 26.13
C ILE A 68 -5.01 -3.75 26.57
N ASP A 69 -3.98 -4.31 25.94
CA ASP A 69 -2.59 -3.93 26.14
C ASP A 69 -2.04 -3.12 24.97
N VAL A 70 -2.45 -3.48 23.75
CA VAL A 70 -2.03 -2.81 22.51
C VAL A 70 -3.25 -2.34 21.71
N SER A 71 -3.35 -1.04 21.45
CA SER A 71 -4.38 -0.44 20.59
C SER A 71 -4.11 -0.69 19.11
N ASP A 72 -5.15 -0.61 18.27
CA ASP A 72 -5.01 -0.77 16.81
C ASP A 72 -5.30 0.52 16.02
N TRP A 73 -5.52 1.63 16.71
CA TRP A 73 -5.89 2.90 16.10
C TRP A 73 -5.30 4.07 16.88
N PRO A 74 -4.93 5.18 16.23
CA PRO A 74 -4.45 6.38 16.92
C PRO A 74 -5.55 7.03 17.77
N LEU A 75 -5.13 7.78 18.79
CA LEU A 75 -6.01 8.62 19.60
C LEU A 75 -6.68 9.69 18.72
N GLN A 76 -8.01 9.79 18.81
CA GLN A 76 -8.81 10.50 17.80
C GLN A 76 -9.14 11.95 18.18
N SER A 77 -8.86 12.37 19.42
CA SER A 77 -9.11 13.74 19.87
C SER A 77 -8.03 14.26 20.85
N SER A 78 -7.91 15.58 20.93
CA SER A 78 -7.07 16.24 21.95
C SER A 78 -7.46 15.86 23.39
N SER A 79 -8.74 15.56 23.63
CA SER A 79 -9.22 15.08 24.93
C SER A 79 -8.69 13.68 25.24
N ASP A 80 -8.66 12.79 24.25
CA ASP A 80 -8.11 11.45 24.40
C ASP A 80 -6.61 11.51 24.66
N ILE A 81 -5.86 12.31 23.91
CA ILE A 81 -4.43 12.53 24.17
C ILE A 81 -4.20 12.96 25.62
N THR A 82 -4.97 13.94 26.11
CA THR A 82 -4.84 14.41 27.50
C THR A 82 -5.17 13.30 28.51
N THR A 83 -6.19 12.50 28.23
CA THR A 83 -6.68 11.43 29.13
C THR A 83 -5.72 10.25 29.19
N PHE A 84 -5.27 9.75 28.03
CA PHE A 84 -4.41 8.57 27.94
C PHE A 84 -2.96 8.93 28.29
N CYS A 85 -2.40 9.99 27.70
CA CYS A 85 -1.00 10.35 27.90
C CYS A 85 -0.71 10.99 29.26
N GLY A 86 -1.76 11.43 29.97
CA GLY A 86 -1.67 11.87 31.36
C GLY A 86 -1.69 10.73 32.39
N ASN A 87 -1.97 9.49 31.98
CA ASN A 87 -2.08 8.34 32.88
C ASN A 87 -0.73 7.59 33.01
N ALA A 88 -0.26 7.38 34.25
CA ALA A 88 1.00 6.69 34.51
C ALA A 88 1.02 5.21 34.09
N ASP A 89 -0.15 4.59 33.93
CA ASP A 89 -0.27 3.19 33.51
C ASP A 89 -0.23 3.03 31.98
N PHE A 90 -0.24 4.13 31.23
CA PHE A 90 -0.23 4.13 29.78
C PHE A 90 1.04 4.80 29.23
N PHE A 91 1.55 4.24 28.16
CA PHE A 91 2.62 4.79 27.36
C PHE A 91 2.00 5.40 26.10
N CYS A 92 2.33 6.67 25.82
CA CYS A 92 1.99 7.27 24.54
C CYS A 92 3.21 7.33 23.63
N THR A 93 3.01 6.98 22.35
CA THR A 93 4.01 7.23 21.32
C THR A 93 4.17 8.74 21.08
N GLY A 94 5.31 9.14 20.51
CA GLY A 94 5.47 10.51 20.04
C GLY A 94 4.63 10.74 18.77
N PRO A 95 4.08 11.96 18.56
CA PRO A 95 3.30 12.28 17.38
C PRO A 95 4.16 12.16 16.12
N GLN A 96 3.62 11.50 15.10
CA GLN A 96 4.28 11.35 13.80
C GLN A 96 3.26 11.44 12.66
N ALA A 97 3.71 11.86 11.48
CA ALA A 97 2.82 11.92 10.31
C ALA A 97 2.48 10.49 9.85
N GLU A 98 1.19 10.18 9.73
CA GLU A 98 0.71 8.89 9.25
C GLU A 98 1.00 8.71 7.75
N LEU A 99 1.16 7.45 7.34
CA LEU A 99 1.10 6.96 5.96
C LEU A 99 -0.34 6.53 5.63
N GLY A 100 -1.30 7.40 5.94
CA GLY A 100 -2.73 7.10 5.87
C GLY A 100 -3.54 8.32 5.44
N TYR A 101 -4.60 8.07 4.69
CA TYR A 101 -5.41 9.09 4.04
C TYR A 101 -6.90 8.80 4.26
N PHE A 102 -7.68 9.82 4.59
CA PHE A 102 -9.14 9.76 4.68
C PHE A 102 -9.77 10.85 3.84
N GLY A 103 -10.79 10.47 3.07
CA GLY A 103 -11.42 11.36 2.11
C GLY A 103 -12.74 10.84 1.58
N VAL A 104 -13.16 11.37 0.45
CA VAL A 104 -14.34 10.91 -0.30
C VAL A 104 -13.90 10.28 -1.61
N ASP A 105 -14.40 9.08 -1.85
CA ASP A 105 -14.34 8.42 -3.16
C ASP A 105 -15.62 8.67 -3.97
N VAL A 106 -15.41 8.92 -5.26
CA VAL A 106 -16.49 9.03 -6.25
C VAL A 106 -16.40 7.89 -7.27
N ASN A 107 -17.40 7.01 -7.26
CA ASN A 107 -17.51 5.89 -8.18
C ASN A 107 -17.73 6.39 -9.62
N SER A 108 -16.83 6.03 -10.53
CA SER A 108 -16.85 6.48 -11.92
C SER A 108 -17.69 5.60 -12.85
N PHE A 109 -18.17 4.44 -12.38
CA PHE A 109 -18.92 3.49 -13.20
C PHE A 109 -20.42 3.87 -13.39
N PRO A 110 -21.23 4.07 -12.33
CA PRO A 110 -22.64 4.42 -12.50
C PRO A 110 -22.79 5.83 -13.05
N ALA A 111 -23.85 6.04 -13.84
CA ALA A 111 -24.23 7.39 -14.25
C ALA A 111 -24.59 8.25 -13.03
N PHE A 112 -24.14 9.50 -13.01
CA PHE A 112 -24.52 10.47 -11.99
C PHE A 112 -25.71 11.30 -12.49
N MET A 113 -26.86 11.24 -11.81
CA MET A 113 -28.09 11.94 -12.24
C MET A 113 -28.50 11.67 -13.70
N GLY A 114 -28.23 10.45 -14.18
CA GLY A 114 -28.48 10.02 -15.56
C GLY A 114 -27.41 10.44 -16.58
N ILE A 115 -26.34 11.10 -16.14
CA ILE A 115 -25.21 11.53 -16.98
C ILE A 115 -24.08 10.50 -16.89
N ALA A 116 -23.63 10.00 -18.04
CA ALA A 116 -22.56 9.01 -18.11
C ALA A 116 -21.20 9.64 -17.78
N LEU A 117 -20.47 8.99 -16.87
CA LEU A 117 -19.15 9.44 -16.41
C LEU A 117 -17.99 8.84 -17.22
N GLN A 118 -18.27 7.83 -18.04
CA GLN A 118 -17.29 7.13 -18.86
C GLN A 118 -17.82 6.87 -20.27
N VAL A 119 -16.90 6.76 -21.23
CA VAL A 119 -17.17 6.43 -22.63
C VAL A 119 -16.13 5.46 -23.18
N PRO A 120 -16.44 4.70 -24.24
CA PRO A 120 -15.45 3.86 -24.91
C PRO A 120 -14.22 4.66 -25.36
N ARG A 121 -13.02 4.13 -25.10
CA ARG A 121 -11.76 4.68 -25.57
C ARG A 121 -11.51 4.17 -27.00
N THR A 122 -11.11 5.07 -27.88
CA THR A 122 -10.72 4.72 -29.25
C THR A 122 -9.23 4.95 -29.42
N THR A 123 -8.50 3.91 -29.81
CA THR A 123 -7.06 3.98 -30.11
C THR A 123 -6.81 3.55 -31.55
N THR A 124 -5.73 4.07 -32.14
CA THR A 124 -5.21 3.57 -33.42
C THR A 124 -3.78 3.05 -33.19
N PRO A 125 -3.25 2.13 -34.02
CA PRO A 125 -1.86 1.70 -33.85
C PRO A 125 -0.88 2.87 -33.97
N ALA A 126 0.23 2.84 -33.22
CA ALA A 126 1.26 3.87 -33.32
C ALA A 126 1.84 3.92 -34.74
N SER A 127 2.39 5.07 -35.14
CA SER A 127 2.94 5.26 -36.49
C SER A 127 4.05 6.30 -36.53
N PHE A 128 4.92 6.23 -37.54
CA PHE A 128 5.89 7.29 -37.83
C PHE A 128 5.65 7.88 -39.21
N THR A 129 5.55 9.22 -39.27
CA THR A 129 5.36 9.96 -40.51
C THR A 129 6.58 10.81 -40.78
N THR A 130 7.29 10.55 -41.88
CA THR A 130 8.43 11.38 -42.30
C THR A 130 7.92 12.73 -42.81
N THR A 131 8.44 13.83 -42.27
CA THR A 131 8.06 15.21 -42.64
C THR A 131 9.10 15.91 -43.50
N GLY A 132 10.36 15.45 -43.47
CA GLY A 132 11.41 16.01 -44.33
C GLY A 132 12.74 15.26 -44.24
N THR A 133 13.65 15.58 -45.16
CA THR A 133 15.03 15.10 -45.14
C THR A 133 15.95 16.23 -45.60
N ALA A 134 17.00 16.50 -44.84
CA ALA A 134 17.98 17.54 -45.12
C ALA A 134 19.40 16.96 -45.11
N ALA A 135 20.37 17.63 -45.75
CA ALA A 135 21.77 17.21 -45.69
C ALA A 135 22.34 17.41 -44.27
N GLY A 136 23.10 16.44 -43.77
CA GLY A 136 23.78 16.51 -42.47
C GLY A 136 24.52 15.22 -42.12
N CYS A 137 25.40 15.22 -41.12
CA CYS A 137 26.31 14.09 -40.81
C CYS A 137 27.30 13.74 -41.95
N SER A 138 28.31 12.93 -41.63
CA SER A 138 29.25 12.39 -42.62
C SER A 138 28.67 11.17 -43.36
N ALA A 139 29.21 10.85 -44.54
CA ALA A 139 28.84 9.64 -45.26
C ALA A 139 28.98 8.38 -44.37
N GLY A 140 28.00 7.48 -44.45
CA GLY A 140 27.86 6.31 -43.57
C GLY A 140 27.08 6.58 -42.27
N PHE A 141 26.83 7.85 -41.93
CA PHE A 141 26.10 8.25 -40.73
C PHE A 141 24.88 9.11 -41.09
N GLY A 142 23.87 9.09 -40.24
CA GLY A 142 22.70 9.97 -40.35
C GLY A 142 22.11 10.28 -38.98
N SER A 143 21.19 11.23 -38.94
CA SER A 143 20.51 11.69 -37.73
C SER A 143 18.99 11.67 -37.93
N LEU A 144 18.24 11.62 -36.83
CA LEU A 144 16.79 11.56 -36.83
C LEU A 144 16.23 12.59 -35.83
N SER A 145 15.41 13.51 -36.31
CA SER A 145 14.70 14.52 -35.52
C SER A 145 13.22 14.14 -35.42
N ILE A 146 12.74 13.86 -34.21
CA ILE A 146 11.44 13.22 -33.99
C ILE A 146 10.57 14.15 -33.17
N THR A 147 9.44 14.58 -33.71
CA THR A 147 8.38 15.18 -32.90
C THR A 147 7.53 14.05 -32.31
N LEU A 148 7.48 13.95 -30.99
CA LEU A 148 6.63 12.98 -30.30
C LEU A 148 5.23 13.57 -30.12
N ARG A 149 4.20 12.86 -30.60
CA ARG A 149 2.81 13.34 -30.60
C ARG A 149 1.89 12.28 -30.05
N ASN A 150 1.02 12.65 -29.11
CA ASN A 150 -0.05 11.78 -28.67
C ASN A 150 -1.22 11.89 -29.67
N GLN A 151 -1.55 10.79 -30.32
CA GLN A 151 -2.61 10.78 -31.34
C GLN A 151 -4.03 10.72 -30.75
N GLU A 152 -4.18 10.38 -29.47
CA GLU A 152 -5.48 10.40 -28.78
C GLU A 152 -5.92 11.84 -28.44
N THR A 153 -4.97 12.72 -28.13
CA THR A 153 -5.24 14.15 -27.85
C THR A 153 -4.93 15.06 -29.04
N GLY A 154 -4.11 14.59 -29.98
CA GLY A 154 -3.65 15.38 -31.13
C GLY A 154 -2.54 16.37 -30.78
N SER A 155 -2.04 16.38 -29.55
CA SER A 155 -1.04 17.34 -29.05
C SER A 155 0.38 16.80 -29.07
N ASN A 156 1.36 17.69 -29.21
CA ASN A 156 2.77 17.34 -29.01
C ASN A 156 3.00 16.99 -27.53
N ILE A 157 3.86 16.00 -27.29
CA ILE A 157 4.17 15.55 -25.94
C ILE A 157 5.32 16.39 -25.40
N LEU A 158 5.00 17.28 -24.44
CA LEU A 158 5.97 18.16 -23.80
C LEU A 158 6.39 17.56 -22.46
N ASP A 159 7.24 16.54 -22.53
CA ASP A 159 7.60 15.72 -21.38
C ASP A 159 9.12 15.74 -21.12
N THR A 160 9.54 16.31 -19.99
CA THR A 160 10.95 16.35 -19.56
C THR A 160 11.52 15.02 -19.05
N LEU A 161 10.67 14.07 -18.67
CA LEU A 161 11.03 12.75 -18.14
C LEU A 161 10.92 11.65 -19.20
N SER A 162 10.22 11.91 -20.30
CA SER A 162 10.16 10.98 -21.42
C SER A 162 11.49 10.95 -22.15
N THR A 163 11.86 9.74 -22.54
CA THR A 163 13.02 9.46 -23.36
C THR A 163 12.60 8.60 -24.55
N LEU A 164 13.33 8.76 -25.64
CA LEU A 164 13.10 8.03 -26.85
C LEU A 164 14.35 7.21 -27.19
N THR A 165 14.15 5.91 -27.38
CA THR A 165 15.21 4.97 -27.76
C THR A 165 15.06 4.57 -29.21
N ALA A 166 16.12 4.76 -29.99
CA ALA A 166 16.27 4.24 -31.35
C ALA A 166 17.29 3.10 -31.35
N ALA A 167 16.84 1.86 -31.57
CA ALA A 167 17.70 0.67 -31.59
C ALA A 167 17.85 0.10 -33.00
N ASN A 168 19.08 -0.09 -33.47
CA ASN A 168 19.36 -0.64 -34.80
C ASN A 168 18.75 -2.04 -34.96
N GLN A 169 18.22 -2.34 -36.15
CA GLN A 169 17.55 -3.60 -36.44
C GLN A 169 18.36 -4.44 -37.43
N PRO A 170 18.51 -5.77 -37.19
CA PRO A 170 17.89 -6.57 -36.11
C PRO A 170 18.75 -6.71 -34.84
N SER A 171 19.97 -6.18 -34.84
CA SER A 171 20.98 -6.44 -33.80
C SER A 171 20.67 -5.82 -32.43
N GLY A 172 19.80 -4.81 -32.37
CA GLY A 172 19.58 -3.97 -31.20
C GLY A 172 20.76 -3.02 -30.90
N SER A 173 21.84 -3.07 -31.68
CA SER A 173 23.07 -2.30 -31.48
C SER A 173 23.63 -1.77 -32.81
N PRO A 174 23.99 -0.47 -32.92
CA PRO A 174 23.96 0.53 -31.85
C PRO A 174 22.53 0.94 -31.47
N SER A 175 22.32 1.20 -30.18
CA SER A 175 21.09 1.81 -29.66
C SER A 175 21.42 3.17 -29.06
N VAL A 176 20.54 4.14 -29.25
CA VAL A 176 20.70 5.49 -28.72
C VAL A 176 19.41 5.91 -28.03
N THR A 177 19.52 6.34 -26.78
CA THR A 177 18.42 6.92 -25.99
C THR A 177 18.68 8.41 -25.83
N VAL A 178 17.66 9.23 -26.11
CA VAL A 178 17.74 10.69 -26.00
C VAL A 178 16.54 11.23 -25.21
N SER A 179 16.77 12.34 -24.50
CA SER A 179 15.71 13.14 -23.90
C SER A 179 15.17 14.18 -24.90
N ASP A 180 14.14 14.91 -24.48
CA ASP A 180 13.66 16.09 -25.19
C ASP A 180 14.81 17.11 -25.40
N SER A 181 14.85 17.71 -26.58
CA SER A 181 15.91 18.64 -27.02
C SER A 181 15.72 20.08 -26.51
N GLY A 182 14.54 20.42 -25.98
CA GLY A 182 14.21 21.74 -25.43
C GLY A 182 14.83 22.01 -24.06
N GLY A 183 15.46 21.02 -23.43
CA GLY A 183 16.09 21.16 -22.12
C GLY A 183 15.05 21.39 -21.01
N ALA A 184 15.19 22.49 -20.26
CA ALA A 184 14.28 22.83 -19.15
C ALA A 184 12.85 23.19 -19.61
N THR A 185 12.67 23.56 -20.88
CA THR A 185 11.37 23.83 -21.49
C THR A 185 11.16 22.83 -22.63
N PRO A 186 10.48 21.69 -22.38
CA PRO A 186 10.35 20.65 -23.38
C PRO A 186 9.62 21.17 -24.62
N ASN A 187 10.08 20.77 -25.80
CA ASN A 187 9.52 21.19 -27.08
C ASN A 187 8.86 20.04 -27.87
N GLY A 188 8.89 18.84 -27.31
CA GLY A 188 8.38 17.60 -27.89
C GLY A 188 9.25 17.04 -29.01
N VAL A 189 10.48 17.54 -29.16
CA VAL A 189 11.41 17.14 -30.22
C VAL A 189 12.60 16.38 -29.63
N TYR A 190 12.81 15.17 -30.14
CA TYR A 190 13.87 14.25 -29.73
C TYR A 190 14.86 14.11 -30.88
N THR A 191 16.13 14.47 -30.65
CA THR A 191 17.16 14.45 -31.70
C THR A 191 18.14 13.32 -31.46
N ILE A 192 18.07 12.28 -32.30
CA ILE A 192 19.08 11.23 -32.34
C ILE A 192 20.34 11.81 -33.03
N PRO A 193 21.51 11.82 -32.36
CA PRO A 193 22.75 12.32 -32.94
C PRO A 193 23.19 11.50 -34.15
N CYS A 194 24.19 11.98 -34.90
CA CYS A 194 24.74 11.25 -36.03
C CYS A 194 25.18 9.82 -35.62
N THR A 195 24.41 8.83 -36.05
CA THR A 195 24.60 7.40 -35.78
C THR A 195 24.73 6.66 -37.12
N LEU A 196 25.04 5.36 -37.07
CA LEU A 196 25.19 4.55 -38.27
C LEU A 196 23.91 4.61 -39.12
N ALA A 197 24.03 4.85 -40.43
CA ALA A 197 22.87 4.79 -41.32
C ALA A 197 22.29 3.36 -41.36
N GLY A 198 20.97 3.22 -41.31
CA GLY A 198 20.32 1.90 -41.22
C GLY A 198 18.86 1.95 -40.78
N SER A 199 18.28 0.79 -40.48
CA SER A 199 16.92 0.66 -39.95
C SER A 199 16.95 0.62 -38.42
N TYR A 200 16.08 1.40 -37.79
CA TYR A 200 16.01 1.55 -36.33
C TYR A 200 14.58 1.38 -35.84
N SER A 201 14.38 0.63 -34.76
CA SER A 201 13.11 0.60 -34.05
C SER A 201 13.02 1.75 -33.05
N LEU A 202 11.89 2.45 -33.02
CA LEU A 202 11.61 3.50 -32.04
C LEU A 202 10.81 2.96 -30.84
N ARG A 203 11.18 3.39 -29.63
CA ARG A 203 10.48 3.08 -28.38
C ARG A 203 10.49 4.28 -27.45
N SER A 204 9.35 4.60 -26.85
CA SER A 204 9.27 5.53 -25.71
C SER A 204 9.33 4.74 -24.41
N ASN A 205 9.91 5.32 -23.36
CA ASN A 205 9.86 4.76 -22.01
C ASN A 205 8.52 4.98 -21.29
N VAL A 206 7.72 5.95 -21.74
CA VAL A 206 6.46 6.35 -21.09
C VAL A 206 5.26 5.96 -21.95
N TYR A 207 5.31 6.23 -23.25
CA TYR A 207 4.16 6.11 -24.15
C TYR A 207 4.16 4.81 -24.95
N ASN A 208 2.95 4.33 -25.30
CA ASN A 208 2.83 3.13 -26.13
C ASN A 208 3.13 3.47 -27.60
N GLY A 209 4.29 3.03 -28.05
CA GLY A 209 4.79 3.17 -29.42
C GLY A 209 4.59 1.95 -30.31
N THR A 210 3.70 1.02 -29.95
CA THR A 210 3.50 -0.24 -30.70
C THR A 210 2.61 -0.02 -31.92
N GLY A 211 3.12 -0.37 -33.10
CA GLY A 211 2.41 -0.33 -34.37
C GLY A 211 1.60 -1.60 -34.66
N ALA A 212 0.88 -1.60 -35.78
CA ALA A 212 -0.02 -2.69 -36.16
C ALA A 212 0.67 -4.06 -36.33
N THR A 213 1.97 -4.04 -36.68
CA THR A 213 2.79 -5.24 -36.89
C THR A 213 3.96 -5.34 -35.90
N GLY A 214 3.88 -4.64 -34.75
CA GLY A 214 4.93 -4.60 -33.73
C GLY A 214 5.67 -3.26 -33.66
N THR A 215 6.96 -3.27 -33.33
CA THR A 215 7.76 -2.05 -33.17
C THR A 215 7.85 -1.22 -34.46
N ILE A 216 7.76 0.10 -34.35
CA ILE A 216 7.88 1.02 -35.49
C ILE A 216 9.34 1.13 -35.94
N ALA A 217 9.61 0.76 -37.20
CA ALA A 217 10.91 0.87 -37.82
C ALA A 217 11.03 2.15 -38.69
N VAL A 218 12.14 2.85 -38.56
CA VAL A 218 12.51 4.05 -39.33
C VAL A 218 13.87 3.87 -39.96
N SER A 219 14.01 4.33 -41.20
CA SER A 219 15.29 4.37 -41.89
C SER A 219 16.02 5.69 -41.65
N ILE A 220 17.24 5.61 -41.13
CA ILE A 220 18.18 6.73 -41.04
C ILE A 220 19.06 6.69 -42.29
N ALA A 221 18.94 7.72 -43.13
CA ALA A 221 19.68 7.82 -44.39
C ALA A 221 21.12 8.34 -44.16
N SER A 222 22.06 7.87 -44.99
CA SER A 222 23.46 8.33 -44.96
C SER A 222 23.59 9.78 -45.41
N ALA A 223 24.45 10.56 -44.74
CA ALA A 223 24.69 11.98 -44.99
C ALA A 223 23.41 12.83 -44.95
N ALA A 224 22.43 12.43 -44.13
CA ALA A 224 21.18 13.15 -43.97
C ALA A 224 20.70 13.25 -42.51
N VAL A 225 19.87 14.26 -42.27
CA VAL A 225 18.97 14.38 -41.11
C VAL A 225 17.55 14.11 -41.60
N THR A 226 16.94 13.02 -41.15
CA THR A 226 15.54 12.72 -41.38
C THR A 226 14.70 13.38 -40.28
N SER A 227 13.61 14.06 -40.63
CA SER A 227 12.65 14.61 -39.67
C SER A 227 11.31 13.91 -39.80
N GLY A 228 10.61 13.68 -38.69
CA GLY A 228 9.28 13.10 -38.73
C GLY A 228 8.55 13.17 -37.40
N THR A 229 7.29 12.74 -37.42
CA THR A 229 6.42 12.68 -36.24
C THR A 229 6.24 11.23 -35.84
N PHE A 230 6.54 10.90 -34.58
CA PHE A 230 6.20 9.62 -33.99
C PHE A 230 4.87 9.78 -33.24
N ASN A 231 3.82 9.23 -33.82
CA ASN A 231 2.48 9.22 -33.24
C ASN A 231 2.36 8.01 -32.30
N VAL A 232 2.17 8.29 -31.02
CA VAL A 232 2.07 7.31 -29.94
C VAL A 232 0.72 7.44 -29.23
N ASN A 233 0.34 6.43 -28.46
CA ASN A 233 -0.83 6.45 -27.60
C ASN A 233 -0.42 6.57 -26.13
N TRP A 234 -1.38 6.86 -25.26
CA TRP A 234 -1.24 6.61 -23.83
C TRP A 234 -0.90 5.13 -23.58
N ASN A 235 0.06 4.88 -22.69
CA ASN A 235 0.44 3.53 -22.26
C ASN A 235 -0.52 3.01 -21.20
N SER A 236 -1.75 2.77 -21.64
CA SER A 236 -2.86 2.35 -20.80
C SER A 236 -3.54 1.12 -21.41
N PRO A 237 -3.89 0.11 -20.59
CA PRO A 237 -4.68 -1.03 -21.02
C PRO A 237 -6.18 -0.70 -21.11
N SER A 238 -6.63 0.46 -20.63
CA SER A 238 -8.04 0.80 -20.52
C SER A 238 -8.75 0.80 -21.87
N THR A 239 -9.94 0.18 -21.89
CA THR A 239 -10.87 0.17 -23.03
C THR A 239 -11.90 1.30 -22.97
N VAL A 240 -11.95 2.04 -21.87
CA VAL A 240 -12.83 3.18 -21.65
C VAL A 240 -12.02 4.40 -21.17
N LYS A 241 -12.65 5.57 -21.13
CA LYS A 241 -12.04 6.78 -20.58
C LYS A 241 -13.09 7.67 -19.92
N PRO A 242 -12.73 8.53 -18.97
CA PRO A 242 -13.68 9.44 -18.35
C PRO A 242 -14.22 10.46 -19.37
N THR A 243 -15.44 10.94 -19.11
CA THR A 243 -16.03 12.07 -19.84
C THR A 243 -15.64 13.39 -19.19
N THR A 244 -15.83 14.51 -19.90
CA THR A 244 -15.74 15.85 -19.29
C THR A 244 -16.68 16.00 -18.09
N ALA A 245 -17.85 15.35 -18.11
CA ALA A 245 -18.79 15.32 -17.00
C ALA A 245 -18.17 14.71 -15.72
N ARG A 246 -17.27 13.73 -15.84
CA ARG A 246 -16.59 13.14 -14.68
C ARG A 246 -15.59 14.09 -14.03
N ALA A 247 -14.88 14.89 -14.82
CA ALA A 247 -13.97 15.89 -14.28
C ALA A 247 -14.75 17.03 -13.57
N LEU A 248 -15.82 17.53 -14.21
CA LEU A 248 -16.73 18.51 -13.61
C LEU A 248 -17.40 17.99 -12.34
N LEU A 249 -17.78 16.70 -12.29
CA LEU A 249 -18.31 16.10 -11.07
C LEU A 249 -17.31 16.16 -9.91
N GLY A 250 -16.05 15.83 -10.18
CA GLY A 250 -15.02 15.86 -9.16
C GLY A 250 -14.67 17.30 -8.72
N ALA A 251 -14.58 18.25 -9.66
CA ALA A 251 -14.44 19.67 -9.37
C ALA A 251 -15.60 20.19 -8.49
N ALA A 252 -16.84 19.82 -8.83
CA ALA A 252 -18.01 20.20 -8.03
C ALA A 252 -17.93 19.71 -6.59
N PHE A 253 -17.45 18.47 -6.39
CA PHE A 253 -17.34 17.90 -5.05
C PHE A 253 -16.14 18.46 -4.25
N HIS A 254 -15.07 18.94 -4.89
CA HIS A 254 -13.97 19.61 -4.19
C HIS A 254 -14.48 20.76 -3.34
N HIS A 255 -15.41 21.55 -3.89
CA HIS A 255 -15.98 22.71 -3.23
C HIS A 255 -17.06 22.38 -2.18
N LEU A 256 -17.19 21.11 -1.76
CA LEU A 256 -18.18 20.67 -0.76
C LEU A 256 -17.59 20.40 0.64
N LEU A 257 -16.29 20.63 0.82
CA LEU A 257 -15.62 20.49 2.10
C LEU A 257 -14.51 21.53 2.25
N ASP A 258 -14.64 22.40 3.24
CA ASP A 258 -13.53 23.24 3.72
C ASP A 258 -12.66 22.39 4.68
N ASP A 259 -11.78 21.58 4.09
CA ASP A 259 -10.96 20.62 4.82
C ASP A 259 -9.94 21.26 5.78
N PRO A 260 -9.29 22.43 5.49
CA PRO A 260 -8.41 23.07 6.45
C PRO A 260 -9.17 23.61 7.66
N ALA A 261 -10.35 24.23 7.46
CA ALA A 261 -11.17 24.65 8.59
C ALA A 261 -11.65 23.45 9.41
N PHE A 262 -12.12 22.39 8.75
CA PHE A 262 -12.55 21.15 9.40
C PHE A 262 -11.44 20.58 10.31
N VAL A 263 -10.23 20.40 9.78
CA VAL A 263 -9.09 19.85 10.52
C VAL A 263 -8.70 20.78 11.67
N ARG A 264 -8.60 22.09 11.41
CA ARG A 264 -8.19 23.10 12.40
C ARG A 264 -9.13 23.22 13.59
N THR A 265 -10.43 22.98 13.41
CA THR A 265 -11.44 23.11 14.48
C THR A 265 -11.88 21.78 15.09
N THR A 266 -12.02 20.73 14.29
CA THR A 266 -12.63 19.46 14.69
C THR A 266 -11.57 18.41 15.03
N MET A 267 -10.41 18.49 14.39
CA MET A 267 -9.31 17.52 14.50
C MET A 267 -8.02 18.18 15.01
N THR A 268 -8.13 19.27 15.77
CA THR A 268 -6.99 20.08 16.22
C THR A 268 -5.98 19.21 16.97
N GLY A 269 -4.72 19.23 16.51
CA GLY A 269 -3.61 18.52 17.16
C GLY A 269 -3.56 17.01 16.95
N VAL A 270 -4.53 16.44 16.21
CA VAL A 270 -4.62 14.99 15.94
C VAL A 270 -4.65 14.65 14.45
N ALA A 271 -4.83 15.64 13.57
CA ALA A 271 -4.80 15.43 12.13
C ALA A 271 -4.19 16.62 11.38
N SER A 272 -3.90 16.40 10.11
CA SER A 272 -3.49 17.41 9.12
C SER A 272 -4.36 17.31 7.87
N ALA A 273 -4.53 18.42 7.16
CA ALA A 273 -5.25 18.50 5.88
C ALA A 273 -4.32 18.08 4.72
N PRO A 274 -4.60 16.98 4.00
CA PRO A 274 -3.86 16.61 2.82
C PRO A 274 -4.18 17.57 1.67
N CYS A 275 -3.15 17.96 0.93
CA CYS A 275 -3.32 18.82 -0.24
C CYS A 275 -3.66 18.06 -1.53
N VAL A 276 -3.58 16.73 -1.51
CA VAL A 276 -3.91 15.78 -2.59
C VAL A 276 -4.04 14.38 -2.00
N PHE A 277 -4.30 13.36 -2.81
CA PHE A 277 -4.13 11.95 -2.47
C PHE A 277 -2.64 11.57 -2.27
N TRP A 278 -1.99 12.30 -1.35
CA TRP A 278 -0.62 12.16 -0.93
C TRP A 278 -0.51 12.59 0.53
N VAL A 279 0.20 11.80 1.34
CA VAL A 279 0.36 12.06 2.78
C VAL A 279 1.76 12.56 3.12
N PRO A 280 1.93 13.41 4.15
CA PRO A 280 3.24 13.94 4.53
C PRO A 280 4.29 12.85 4.80
N GLY A 281 3.88 11.68 5.31
CA GLY A 281 4.76 10.54 5.59
C GLY A 281 5.54 10.02 4.38
N GLN A 282 5.04 10.21 3.15
CA GLN A 282 5.72 9.78 1.92
C GLN A 282 6.70 10.83 1.36
N GLY A 283 6.74 12.05 1.92
CA GLY A 283 7.73 13.08 1.58
C GLY A 283 7.58 13.76 0.22
N GLY A 284 6.46 13.58 -0.47
CA GLY A 284 6.14 14.29 -1.72
C GLY A 284 5.65 15.71 -1.48
N ARG A 285 5.38 16.39 -2.60
CA ARG A 285 5.10 17.81 -2.60
C ARG A 285 3.67 18.06 -3.01
N CYS A 286 3.02 18.98 -2.31
CA CYS A 286 1.76 19.53 -2.77
C CYS A 286 1.94 20.19 -4.16
N PRO A 287 0.87 20.22 -4.96
CA PRO A 287 0.85 20.95 -6.22
C PRO A 287 1.31 22.41 -6.06
N ILE A 288 1.92 22.96 -7.11
CA ILE A 288 2.25 24.38 -7.15
C ILE A 288 0.94 25.17 -7.15
N GLY A 289 0.80 26.14 -6.25
CA GLY A 289 -0.47 26.84 -6.04
C GLY A 289 -1.04 26.65 -4.65
N THR A 290 -0.64 25.58 -3.95
CA THR A 290 -1.15 25.29 -2.60
C THR A 290 -0.82 26.40 -1.60
N THR A 291 -1.84 26.81 -0.85
CA THR A 291 -1.78 27.92 0.11
C THR A 291 -1.00 27.55 1.37
N SER A 292 -0.61 28.56 2.14
CA SER A 292 0.02 28.36 3.45
C SER A 292 -0.86 27.60 4.44
N GLU A 293 -2.18 27.57 4.27
CA GLU A 293 -3.08 26.89 5.21
C GLU A 293 -2.92 25.36 5.22
N TYR A 294 -2.59 24.76 4.08
CA TYR A 294 -2.22 23.34 4.01
C TYR A 294 -0.78 23.12 4.46
N LEU A 295 0.11 24.11 4.29
CA LEU A 295 1.55 23.99 4.57
C LEU A 295 1.95 24.34 6.01
N CYS A 296 1.07 25.00 6.78
CA CYS A 296 1.41 25.60 8.09
C CYS A 296 0.77 24.94 9.30
N GLN A 297 0.18 23.75 9.15
CA GLN A 297 -0.58 23.15 10.26
C GLN A 297 0.32 22.66 11.41
N SER A 298 1.64 22.56 11.20
CA SER A 298 2.62 22.13 12.21
C SER A 298 3.98 22.88 12.18
N ALA A 299 4.17 23.91 11.35
CA ALA A 299 5.47 24.58 11.17
C ALA A 299 5.57 25.96 11.87
N PRO A 300 6.74 26.35 12.41
CA PRO A 300 6.93 27.63 13.12
C PRO A 300 6.94 28.88 12.22
N ALA A 301 7.00 28.73 10.89
CA ALA A 301 6.88 29.84 9.95
C ALA A 301 6.32 29.37 8.59
N CYS A 302 5.35 30.13 8.06
CA CYS A 302 4.68 29.85 6.80
C CYS A 302 5.50 30.28 5.58
N PRO A 303 5.71 29.40 4.58
CA PRO A 303 6.15 29.83 3.26
C PRO A 303 5.00 30.56 2.54
N VAL A 304 5.26 31.76 2.04
CA VAL A 304 4.36 32.46 1.11
C VAL A 304 4.70 31.96 -0.29
N THR A 305 3.85 31.16 -0.91
CA THR A 305 4.24 30.37 -2.09
C THR A 305 3.98 31.06 -3.42
N ASN A 306 3.04 32.00 -3.56
CA ASN A 306 2.73 32.62 -4.85
C ASN A 306 2.46 34.12 -4.75
N ALA A 307 3.20 34.93 -5.52
CA ALA A 307 2.97 36.37 -5.59
C ALA A 307 1.89 36.70 -6.62
N ALA A 308 1.00 37.64 -6.30
CA ALA A 308 -0.01 38.17 -7.23
C ALA A 308 0.63 38.61 -8.57
N GLY A 309 0.00 38.25 -9.69
CA GLY A 309 0.47 38.56 -11.04
C GLY A 309 1.57 37.63 -11.61
N GLY A 310 1.76 36.45 -11.00
CA GLY A 310 2.63 35.39 -11.53
C GLY A 310 2.00 34.58 -12.68
N PRO A 311 2.73 33.60 -13.26
CA PRO A 311 2.13 32.63 -14.18
C PRO A 311 1.12 31.73 -13.46
N ALA A 312 0.16 31.17 -14.19
CA ALA A 312 -0.81 30.22 -13.65
C ALA A 312 -0.09 29.02 -12.98
N THR A 313 -0.53 28.69 -11.77
CA THR A 313 -0.07 27.54 -10.99
C THR A 313 -0.82 26.26 -11.38
N GLU A 314 -0.45 25.10 -10.82
CA GLU A 314 -1.14 23.83 -11.11
C GLU A 314 -2.58 23.85 -10.59
N VAL A 315 -2.80 24.44 -9.42
CA VAL A 315 -4.14 24.64 -8.84
C VAL A 315 -4.97 25.58 -9.72
N ASP A 316 -4.40 26.71 -10.16
CA ASP A 316 -5.11 27.65 -11.05
C ASP A 316 -5.54 26.98 -12.36
N ILE A 317 -4.68 26.12 -12.93
CA ILE A 317 -4.98 25.39 -14.16
C ILE A 317 -6.12 24.40 -13.96
N ALA A 318 -6.15 23.67 -12.84
CA ALA A 318 -7.20 22.70 -12.55
C ALA A 318 -8.56 23.39 -12.35
N GLU A 319 -8.59 24.50 -11.61
CA GLU A 319 -9.79 25.30 -11.35
C GLU A 319 -10.35 25.91 -12.65
N CYS A 320 -9.48 26.47 -13.48
CA CYS A 320 -9.90 27.23 -14.66
C CYS A 320 -10.06 26.38 -15.93
N GLN A 321 -9.86 25.06 -15.86
CA GLN A 321 -9.75 24.20 -17.05
C GLN A 321 -11.02 24.17 -17.94
N PHE A 322 -12.20 24.45 -17.37
CA PHE A 322 -13.48 24.45 -18.12
C PHE A 322 -13.99 25.83 -18.49
N GLY A 323 -13.42 26.90 -17.93
CA GLY A 323 -13.84 28.28 -18.18
C GLY A 323 -15.26 28.61 -17.67
N ASN A 324 -15.79 27.83 -16.74
CA ASN A 324 -17.12 27.99 -16.12
C ASN A 324 -17.12 28.92 -14.90
N HIS A 325 -15.94 29.35 -14.42
CA HIS A 325 -15.81 30.29 -13.29
C HIS A 325 -15.25 31.67 -13.71
N PRO A 326 -15.83 32.37 -14.72
CA PRO A 326 -15.30 33.66 -15.20
C PRO A 326 -15.43 34.80 -14.18
N TRP A 327 -16.15 34.57 -13.08
CA TRP A 327 -16.31 35.50 -11.97
C TRP A 327 -15.16 35.43 -10.96
N LEU A 328 -14.32 34.39 -11.02
CA LEU A 328 -13.13 34.25 -10.18
C LEU A 328 -11.98 35.12 -10.69
N ASN A 329 -11.32 35.81 -9.76
CA ASN A 329 -10.07 36.54 -10.01
C ASN A 329 -8.87 35.59 -9.84
N VAL A 330 -8.86 34.49 -10.59
CA VAL A 330 -7.79 33.48 -10.63
C VAL A 330 -7.16 33.48 -12.02
N VAL A 331 -5.82 33.47 -12.09
CA VAL A 331 -5.10 33.46 -13.38
C VAL A 331 -5.53 32.26 -14.23
N GLY A 332 -6.16 32.53 -15.37
CA GLY A 332 -6.68 31.52 -16.30
C GLY A 332 -8.20 31.48 -16.38
N CYS A 333 -8.92 31.88 -15.34
CA CYS A 333 -10.38 31.82 -15.28
C CYS A 333 -11.04 33.01 -16.01
N SER A 334 -10.41 34.19 -15.95
CA SER A 334 -10.91 35.39 -16.62
C SER A 334 -9.80 36.24 -17.23
N THR A 335 -10.15 37.02 -18.27
CA THR A 335 -9.18 37.87 -18.96
C THR A 335 -8.75 39.02 -18.04
N GLY A 336 -7.45 39.12 -17.77
CA GLY A 336 -6.89 40.16 -16.89
C GLY A 336 -6.94 39.83 -15.40
N ALA A 337 -7.30 38.59 -15.03
CA ALA A 337 -7.14 38.11 -13.66
C ALA A 337 -5.68 38.22 -13.22
N THR A 338 -5.45 38.78 -12.04
CA THR A 338 -4.11 38.92 -11.44
C THR A 338 -4.02 38.22 -10.09
N GLY A 339 -5.14 37.73 -9.56
CA GLY A 339 -5.17 36.98 -8.33
C GLY A 339 -4.67 35.55 -8.54
N HIS A 340 -3.97 35.08 -7.53
CA HIS A 340 -3.77 33.67 -7.22
C HIS A 340 -4.35 33.49 -5.81
N ASP A 341 -4.28 32.26 -5.32
CA ASP A 341 -4.85 31.75 -4.08
C ASP A 341 -6.24 31.24 -4.28
N VAL A 342 -6.31 29.90 -4.24
CA VAL A 342 -7.02 29.25 -3.16
C VAL A 342 -6.58 27.77 -2.99
N GLY A 343 -6.92 27.10 -1.89
CA GLY A 343 -6.52 25.71 -1.69
C GLY A 343 -6.92 24.77 -2.84
N PRO A 344 -6.28 23.61 -3.04
CA PRO A 344 -6.68 22.63 -4.05
C PRO A 344 -8.16 22.16 -3.93
N TYR A 345 -8.82 22.45 -2.80
CA TYR A 345 -10.18 22.01 -2.47
C TYR A 345 -11.11 23.10 -1.89
N HIS A 346 -10.71 24.38 -1.88
CA HIS A 346 -11.59 25.45 -1.40
C HIS A 346 -11.23 26.76 -2.11
N ILE A 347 -12.21 27.58 -2.50
CA ILE A 347 -12.05 28.83 -3.28
C ILE A 347 -11.97 30.09 -2.42
N THR A 348 -12.39 30.06 -1.15
CA THR A 348 -12.10 31.13 -0.19
C THR A 348 -12.09 30.63 1.26
N ASP A 349 -11.35 31.28 2.17
CA ASP A 349 -11.40 31.07 3.65
C ASP A 349 -12.71 31.63 4.28
N SER A 350 -13.84 31.42 3.62
CA SER A 350 -15.15 31.85 4.15
C SER A 350 -15.78 30.69 4.93
N THR A 351 -15.42 30.56 6.20
CA THR A 351 -16.05 29.56 7.08
C THR A 351 -17.54 29.89 7.26
N VAL A 352 -18.43 28.94 6.97
CA VAL A 352 -19.87 29.10 7.19
C VAL A 352 -20.28 28.50 8.54
N ASN A 353 -20.85 29.33 9.42
CA ASN A 353 -21.50 28.83 10.63
C ASN A 353 -22.88 28.25 10.30
N VAL A 354 -22.92 26.94 10.02
CA VAL A 354 -24.11 26.24 9.53
C VAL A 354 -25.28 26.27 10.52
N ASN A 355 -25.03 26.35 11.83
CA ASN A 355 -26.07 26.37 12.86
C ASN A 355 -26.98 27.61 12.80
N SER A 356 -26.50 28.65 12.12
CA SER A 356 -27.29 29.87 11.87
C SER A 356 -28.07 29.82 10.56
N ARG A 357 -27.87 28.79 9.73
CA ARG A 357 -28.44 28.68 8.39
C ARG A 357 -29.71 27.84 8.39
N TRP A 358 -30.65 28.17 7.53
CA TRP A 358 -31.98 27.54 7.52
C TRP A 358 -32.02 26.10 6.97
N TRP A 359 -31.03 25.73 6.15
CA TRP A 359 -31.04 24.47 5.40
C TRP A 359 -30.45 23.30 6.19
N ASN A 360 -29.63 23.59 7.21
CA ASN A 360 -29.07 22.59 8.12
C ASN A 360 -29.66 22.79 9.53
N PRO A 361 -30.35 21.79 10.10
CA PRO A 361 -30.92 21.90 11.44
C PRO A 361 -29.88 21.80 12.57
N GLY A 362 -28.58 21.63 12.26
CA GLY A 362 -27.50 21.52 13.26
C GLY A 362 -27.53 20.22 14.06
N THR A 363 -28.29 19.22 13.62
CA THR A 363 -28.62 18.00 14.37
C THR A 363 -27.43 17.09 14.67
N THR A 364 -26.29 17.30 14.02
CA THR A 364 -25.05 16.55 14.22
C THR A 364 -24.01 17.27 15.08
N GLY A 365 -24.29 18.50 15.56
CA GLY A 365 -23.37 19.27 16.40
C GLY A 365 -22.13 19.81 15.65
N LEU A 366 -22.08 19.67 14.32
CA LEU A 366 -20.99 20.15 13.47
C LEU A 366 -21.14 21.62 13.16
N VAL A 367 -20.06 22.39 13.35
CA VAL A 367 -20.08 23.86 13.25
C VAL A 367 -19.06 24.43 12.25
N ALA A 368 -18.19 23.58 11.69
CA ALA A 368 -17.07 23.98 10.85
C ALA A 368 -16.78 22.89 9.79
N GLY A 369 -16.13 23.30 8.70
CA GLY A 369 -15.88 22.47 7.51
C GLY A 369 -16.91 22.63 6.39
N TYR A 370 -18.00 23.37 6.63
CA TYR A 370 -18.99 23.70 5.60
C TYR A 370 -18.49 24.79 4.67
N SER A 371 -18.78 24.61 3.40
CA SER A 371 -18.34 25.41 2.27
C SER A 371 -18.95 26.81 2.24
N GLY A 372 -18.13 27.74 1.78
CA GLY A 372 -18.46 29.14 1.59
C GLY A 372 -19.49 29.42 0.51
N HIS A 373 -19.90 30.69 0.41
CA HIS A 373 -20.74 31.16 -0.70
C HIS A 373 -20.07 30.89 -2.06
N ASN A 374 -18.79 31.22 -2.21
CA ASN A 374 -18.08 31.07 -3.48
C ASN A 374 -17.89 29.58 -3.84
N ASP A 375 -17.59 28.74 -2.86
CA ASP A 375 -17.48 27.30 -3.02
C ASP A 375 -18.80 26.67 -3.48
N LEU A 376 -19.91 26.98 -2.80
CA LEU A 376 -21.23 26.48 -3.20
C LEU A 376 -21.65 26.99 -4.58
N ARG A 377 -21.22 28.20 -4.97
CA ARG A 377 -21.44 28.74 -6.31
C ARG A 377 -20.65 27.97 -7.37
N ALA A 378 -19.36 27.73 -7.13
CA ALA A 378 -18.51 26.97 -8.04
C ALA A 378 -18.99 25.52 -8.19
N ALA A 379 -19.32 24.85 -7.07
CA ALA A 379 -19.94 23.53 -7.08
C ALA A 379 -21.18 23.49 -7.98
N CYS A 380 -22.05 24.49 -7.86
CA CYS A 380 -23.22 24.63 -8.72
C CYS A 380 -22.87 24.88 -10.19
N ASP A 381 -21.90 25.77 -10.47
CA ASP A 381 -21.46 26.10 -11.83
C ASP A 381 -20.88 24.85 -12.54
N ASP A 382 -20.13 24.01 -11.83
CA ASP A 382 -19.63 22.71 -12.30
C ASP A 382 -20.77 21.71 -12.58
N PHE A 383 -21.70 21.55 -11.64
CA PHE A 383 -22.86 20.67 -11.83
C PHE A 383 -23.74 21.10 -13.02
N VAL A 384 -23.95 22.40 -13.20
CA VAL A 384 -24.69 22.94 -14.36
C VAL A 384 -23.92 22.72 -15.66
N SER A 385 -22.59 22.91 -15.64
CA SER A 385 -21.72 22.67 -16.80
C SER A 385 -21.67 21.19 -17.21
N MET A 386 -21.89 20.28 -16.25
CA MET A 386 -22.03 18.85 -16.52
C MET A 386 -23.30 18.52 -17.32
N GLY A 387 -24.30 19.41 -17.30
CA GLY A 387 -25.58 19.25 -18.02
C GLY A 387 -26.82 19.24 -17.12
N LEU A 388 -26.68 19.54 -15.83
CA LEU A 388 -27.82 19.69 -14.91
C LEU A 388 -28.47 21.08 -15.06
N THR A 389 -29.72 21.20 -14.64
CA THR A 389 -30.51 22.44 -14.79
C THR A 389 -30.97 22.99 -13.46
N LEU A 390 -31.14 24.31 -13.37
CA LEU A 390 -31.65 24.99 -12.19
C LEU A 390 -33.18 25.12 -12.19
N SER A 391 -33.74 25.21 -10.99
CA SER A 391 -35.14 25.55 -10.73
C SER A 391 -35.20 26.80 -9.84
N PRO A 392 -35.88 27.89 -10.26
CA PRO A 392 -36.45 28.09 -11.60
C PRO A 392 -35.34 28.16 -12.66
N SER A 393 -35.65 27.87 -13.92
CA SER A 393 -34.66 27.86 -15.02
C SER A 393 -34.02 29.21 -15.33
N THR A 394 -34.55 30.31 -14.76
CA THR A 394 -33.97 31.65 -14.84
C THR A 394 -32.99 31.96 -13.71
N ALA A 395 -32.84 31.07 -12.74
CA ALA A 395 -31.89 31.24 -11.65
C ALA A 395 -30.44 31.11 -12.13
N THR A 396 -29.53 31.64 -11.35
CA THR A 396 -28.08 31.47 -11.50
C THR A 396 -27.52 30.73 -10.29
N CYS A 397 -26.33 30.15 -10.40
CA CYS A 397 -25.66 29.51 -9.27
C CYS A 397 -25.32 30.49 -8.13
N ASP A 398 -25.14 31.78 -8.44
CA ASP A 398 -25.06 32.86 -7.45
C ASP A 398 -26.36 32.98 -6.62
N ASN A 399 -27.52 32.74 -7.23
CA ASN A 399 -28.79 32.71 -6.50
C ASN A 399 -28.93 31.47 -5.61
N VAL A 400 -28.38 30.32 -6.05
CA VAL A 400 -28.33 29.09 -5.24
C VAL A 400 -27.45 29.33 -4.00
N ALA A 401 -26.21 29.79 -4.21
CA ALA A 401 -25.27 30.09 -3.13
C ALA A 401 -25.80 31.17 -2.16
N SER A 402 -26.40 32.24 -2.68
CA SER A 402 -27.02 33.29 -1.84
C SER A 402 -28.13 32.75 -0.92
N ALA A 403 -28.83 31.68 -1.33
CA ALA A 403 -29.84 31.07 -0.48
C ALA A 403 -29.22 30.36 0.73
N ALA A 404 -27.98 29.87 0.63
CA ALA A 404 -27.27 29.21 1.73
C ALA A 404 -26.99 30.17 2.90
N ASP A 405 -26.88 31.47 2.60
CA ASP A 405 -26.59 32.52 3.57
C ASP A 405 -27.81 32.96 4.41
N LEU A 406 -29.01 32.52 4.07
CA LEU A 406 -30.19 32.92 4.80
C LEU A 406 -30.23 32.23 6.18
N THR A 407 -30.83 32.90 7.16
CA THR A 407 -31.04 32.36 8.52
C THR A 407 -32.46 31.88 8.76
N THR A 408 -33.35 32.03 7.77
CA THR A 408 -34.77 31.64 7.84
C THR A 408 -35.17 30.96 6.53
N ASP A 409 -35.96 29.90 6.61
CA ASP A 409 -36.39 29.13 5.43
C ASP A 409 -37.20 30.04 4.48
N PRO A 410 -36.74 30.26 3.23
CA PRO A 410 -37.42 31.12 2.27
C PRO A 410 -38.67 30.47 1.65
N GLY A 411 -38.98 29.21 1.97
CA GLY A 411 -40.07 28.42 1.38
C GLY A 411 -39.71 27.88 0.00
N ALA A 412 -39.34 28.75 -0.94
CA ALA A 412 -38.79 28.38 -2.25
C ALA A 412 -37.44 29.07 -2.48
N TYR A 413 -36.48 28.35 -3.06
CA TYR A 413 -35.15 28.87 -3.38
C TYR A 413 -34.62 28.23 -4.66
N ALA A 414 -33.63 28.88 -5.27
CA ALA A 414 -32.95 28.36 -6.44
C ALA A 414 -32.14 27.10 -6.07
N HIS A 415 -32.27 26.04 -6.85
CA HIS A 415 -31.54 24.78 -6.64
C HIS A 415 -31.37 24.01 -7.96
N ILE A 416 -30.51 23.01 -7.96
CA ILE A 416 -30.33 22.06 -9.05
C ILE A 416 -31.49 21.06 -9.05
N VAL A 417 -32.08 20.82 -10.22
CA VAL A 417 -33.17 19.84 -10.37
C VAL A 417 -32.60 18.42 -10.25
N PRO A 418 -33.01 17.61 -9.24
CA PRO A 418 -32.55 16.24 -9.12
C PRO A 418 -33.16 15.36 -10.22
N ASN A 419 -32.32 14.54 -10.84
CA ASN A 419 -32.71 13.54 -11.84
C ASN A 419 -32.30 12.12 -11.38
N GLY A 420 -32.58 11.81 -10.12
CA GLY A 420 -32.16 10.58 -9.47
C GLY A 420 -31.82 10.80 -8.00
N GLN A 421 -31.13 9.83 -7.43
CA GLN A 421 -30.65 9.85 -6.05
C GLN A 421 -29.14 9.58 -6.04
N ILE A 422 -28.42 10.16 -5.08
CA ILE A 422 -26.99 9.94 -4.86
C ILE A 422 -26.82 8.87 -3.79
N LYS A 423 -26.37 7.68 -4.21
CA LYS A 423 -26.14 6.54 -3.32
C LYS A 423 -24.87 6.73 -2.49
N THR A 424 -25.03 6.93 -1.20
CA THR A 424 -24.00 7.45 -0.29
C THR A 424 -23.79 6.51 0.89
N TYR A 425 -22.54 6.16 1.16
CA TYR A 425 -22.15 5.33 2.31
C TYR A 425 -21.14 6.07 3.18
N VAL A 426 -21.58 6.49 4.37
CA VAL A 426 -20.75 7.21 5.35
C VAL A 426 -20.31 6.24 6.46
N ARG A 427 -19.03 6.26 6.81
CA ARG A 427 -18.45 5.41 7.86
C ARG A 427 -18.71 5.98 9.26
N VAL A 428 -18.82 5.10 10.26
CA VAL A 428 -19.03 5.45 11.69
C VAL A 428 -17.81 6.08 12.39
N ASN A 429 -16.64 6.05 11.75
CA ASN A 429 -15.39 6.53 12.35
C ASN A 429 -15.39 8.05 12.56
N PHE A 430 -14.86 8.51 13.70
CA PHE A 430 -14.63 9.94 13.96
C PHE A 430 -13.73 10.55 12.87
N GLY A 431 -14.04 11.77 12.45
CA GLY A 431 -13.53 12.39 11.24
C GLY A 431 -14.38 12.05 10.01
N ARG A 432 -14.45 10.77 9.62
CA ARG A 432 -15.18 10.29 8.42
C ARG A 432 -16.68 10.52 8.49
N GLN A 433 -17.27 10.26 9.65
CA GLN A 433 -18.69 10.52 9.87
C GLN A 433 -19.01 12.01 9.65
N GLN A 434 -18.15 12.90 10.15
CA GLN A 434 -18.35 14.34 10.15
C GLN A 434 -18.20 14.94 8.76
N PHE A 435 -17.07 14.75 8.08
CA PHE A 435 -16.91 15.31 6.74
C PHE A 435 -17.88 14.68 5.74
N GLY A 436 -18.18 13.37 5.89
CA GLY A 436 -19.18 12.71 5.05
C GLY A 436 -20.57 13.30 5.21
N GLN A 437 -20.93 13.69 6.44
CA GLN A 437 -22.18 14.38 6.70
C GLN A 437 -22.21 15.79 6.11
N ILE A 438 -21.11 16.54 6.21
CA ILE A 438 -20.98 17.88 5.62
C ILE A 438 -21.27 17.82 4.12
N VAL A 439 -20.56 16.96 3.39
CA VAL A 439 -20.74 16.79 1.94
C VAL A 439 -22.18 16.37 1.60
N ALA A 440 -22.75 15.44 2.37
CA ALA A 440 -24.11 14.98 2.14
C ALA A 440 -25.18 16.07 2.40
N ASP A 441 -24.97 16.93 3.40
CA ASP A 441 -25.87 18.05 3.70
C ASP A 441 -25.81 19.13 2.63
N GLU A 442 -24.62 19.43 2.11
CA GLU A 442 -24.43 20.39 1.03
C GLU A 442 -24.99 19.89 -0.29
N LEU A 443 -24.82 18.61 -0.62
CA LEU A 443 -25.50 18.00 -1.77
C LEU A 443 -27.02 18.09 -1.65
N ASN A 444 -27.56 17.77 -0.47
CA ASN A 444 -29.00 17.90 -0.24
C ASN A 444 -29.49 19.34 -0.40
N PHE A 445 -28.72 20.33 0.05
CA PHE A 445 -29.01 21.75 -0.17
C PHE A 445 -28.94 22.13 -1.66
N LEU A 446 -27.85 21.81 -2.35
CA LEU A 446 -27.66 22.17 -3.77
C LEU A 446 -28.76 21.58 -4.66
N PHE A 447 -29.28 20.39 -4.32
CA PHE A 447 -30.33 19.70 -5.08
C PHE A 447 -31.76 19.92 -4.57
N GLY A 448 -32.00 20.93 -3.73
CA GLY A 448 -33.38 21.33 -3.38
C GLY A 448 -34.02 20.51 -2.26
N THR A 449 -33.29 19.60 -1.63
CA THR A 449 -33.78 18.67 -0.59
C THR A 449 -33.07 18.88 0.75
N PRO A 450 -33.06 20.10 1.32
CA PRO A 450 -32.27 20.44 2.50
C PRO A 450 -32.77 19.68 3.72
N GLN A 451 -31.86 19.34 4.63
CA GLN A 451 -32.15 18.47 5.77
C GLN A 451 -33.17 19.05 6.74
N SER A 452 -33.27 20.38 6.85
CA SER A 452 -34.29 21.02 7.69
C SER A 452 -35.72 20.68 7.27
N ARG A 453 -35.91 20.14 6.06
CA ARG A 453 -37.21 19.69 5.52
C ARG A 453 -37.40 18.18 5.56
N ALA A 454 -36.44 17.41 6.07
CA ALA A 454 -36.48 15.94 6.06
C ALA A 454 -37.68 15.33 6.83
N THR A 455 -38.27 16.08 7.76
CA THR A 455 -39.44 15.67 8.55
C THR A 455 -40.78 15.97 7.88
N GLN A 456 -40.79 16.65 6.73
CA GLN A 456 -42.02 16.97 6.00
C GLN A 456 -42.63 15.72 5.37
N THR A 457 -43.95 15.58 5.47
CA THR A 457 -44.69 14.45 4.89
C THR A 457 -44.47 14.38 3.38
N GLY A 458 -43.99 13.24 2.88
CA GLY A 458 -43.72 13.03 1.45
C GLY A 458 -42.36 13.55 0.97
N PHE A 459 -41.46 13.93 1.89
CA PHE A 459 -40.08 14.28 1.55
C PHE A 459 -39.37 13.12 0.86
N VAL A 460 -38.69 13.43 -0.24
CA VAL A 460 -37.80 12.53 -0.97
C VAL A 460 -36.46 13.24 -1.05
N GLY A 461 -35.44 12.72 -0.38
CA GLY A 461 -34.10 13.29 -0.39
C GLY A 461 -33.35 12.97 -1.67
N THR A 462 -32.42 13.85 -2.04
CA THR A 462 -31.48 13.59 -3.14
C THR A 462 -30.41 12.61 -2.69
N VAL A 463 -29.83 12.83 -1.50
CA VAL A 463 -28.87 11.88 -0.91
C VAL A 463 -29.61 10.69 -0.31
N CYS A 464 -29.21 9.50 -0.74
CA CYS A 464 -29.70 8.21 -0.26
C CYS A 464 -28.62 7.54 0.58
N TYR A 465 -28.90 7.27 1.86
CA TYR A 465 -27.95 6.62 2.77
C TYR A 465 -28.05 5.08 2.77
N ASP A 466 -28.93 4.44 1.98
CA ASP A 466 -28.96 2.97 1.86
C ASP A 466 -29.45 2.54 0.47
N ALA A 467 -28.55 2.06 -0.39
CA ALA A 467 -28.86 1.72 -1.78
C ALA A 467 -29.32 0.26 -1.99
N ARG A 468 -29.48 -0.53 -0.93
CA ARG A 468 -30.00 -1.90 -1.03
C ARG A 468 -31.50 -1.94 -1.36
N THR A 469 -32.19 -0.82 -1.20
CA THR A 469 -33.58 -0.66 -1.65
C THR A 469 -33.61 0.14 -2.96
N SER A 470 -34.32 -0.39 -3.95
CA SER A 470 -34.61 0.33 -5.20
C SER A 470 -36.13 0.42 -5.38
N PRO A 471 -36.73 1.62 -5.30
CA PRO A 471 -36.10 2.93 -5.06
C PRO A 471 -35.57 3.07 -3.62
N CYS A 472 -34.61 3.98 -3.41
CA CYS A 472 -34.10 4.24 -2.08
C CYS A 472 -35.18 4.83 -1.17
N THR A 473 -35.16 4.43 0.09
CA THR A 473 -36.12 4.88 1.11
C THR A 473 -35.46 5.50 2.34
N GLN A 474 -34.12 5.52 2.39
CA GLN A 474 -33.36 6.01 3.54
C GLN A 474 -32.74 7.39 3.24
N PHE A 475 -33.47 8.45 3.60
CA PHE A 475 -33.05 9.84 3.39
C PHE A 475 -32.54 10.54 4.65
N THR A 476 -32.70 9.90 5.82
CA THR A 476 -32.09 10.39 7.07
C THR A 476 -30.69 9.80 7.22
N PRO A 477 -29.75 10.57 7.82
CA PRO A 477 -28.38 10.11 8.03
C PRO A 477 -28.29 8.72 8.64
N LYS A 478 -27.45 7.88 8.03
CA LYS A 478 -27.12 6.54 8.49
C LYS A 478 -25.64 6.28 8.24
N TYR A 479 -25.01 5.67 9.23
CA TYR A 479 -23.57 5.43 9.24
C TYR A 479 -23.28 3.93 9.33
N TYR A 480 -22.17 3.50 8.76
CA TYR A 480 -21.85 2.09 8.55
C TYR A 480 -20.48 1.70 9.11
N THR A 481 -20.40 0.49 9.68
CA THR A 481 -19.12 -0.17 9.99
C THR A 481 -18.47 -0.68 8.70
N PHE A 482 -17.18 -1.05 8.75
CA PHE A 482 -16.48 -1.58 7.57
C PHE A 482 -17.19 -2.80 6.96
N THR A 483 -17.45 -3.83 7.77
CA THR A 483 -18.09 -5.08 7.33
C THR A 483 -19.47 -4.86 6.70
N GLN A 484 -20.19 -3.81 7.08
CA GLN A 484 -21.49 -3.50 6.47
C GLN A 484 -21.37 -2.89 5.06
N VAL A 485 -20.28 -2.17 4.76
CA VAL A 485 -20.03 -1.59 3.43
C VAL A 485 -19.22 -2.51 2.53
N THR A 486 -18.45 -3.45 3.10
CA THR A 486 -17.58 -4.36 2.33
C THR A 486 -18.25 -5.02 1.13
N PRO A 487 -19.39 -5.73 1.30
CA PRO A 487 -20.06 -6.37 0.18
C PRO A 487 -20.69 -5.40 -0.82
N ILE A 488 -20.72 -4.09 -0.53
CA ILE A 488 -21.36 -3.06 -1.35
C ILE A 488 -20.33 -2.30 -2.18
N VAL A 489 -19.23 -1.88 -1.53
CA VAL A 489 -18.23 -0.98 -2.11
C VAL A 489 -17.08 -1.74 -2.75
N PHE A 490 -16.61 -2.81 -2.11
CA PHE A 490 -15.38 -3.52 -2.51
C PHE A 490 -15.64 -4.84 -3.26
N GLU A 491 -16.89 -5.28 -3.37
CA GLU A 491 -17.24 -6.55 -4.00
C GLU A 491 -18.10 -6.38 -5.26
N ASP A 492 -17.71 -7.09 -6.33
CA ASP A 492 -18.46 -7.18 -7.59
C ASP A 492 -19.09 -8.58 -7.74
N THR A 493 -20.02 -8.91 -6.84
CA THR A 493 -20.74 -10.18 -6.92
C THR A 493 -22.18 -10.03 -6.45
N SER A 494 -23.13 -10.53 -7.24
CA SER A 494 -24.54 -10.59 -6.84
C SER A 494 -24.79 -11.57 -5.68
N VAL A 495 -23.85 -12.51 -5.43
CA VAL A 495 -23.94 -13.50 -4.35
C VAL A 495 -23.73 -12.85 -2.98
N SER A 496 -22.87 -11.83 -2.90
CA SER A 496 -22.66 -11.02 -1.70
C SER A 496 -23.54 -9.76 -1.65
N GLY A 497 -24.29 -9.48 -2.72
CA GLY A 497 -25.15 -8.29 -2.83
C GLY A 497 -24.45 -7.06 -3.39
N GLY A 498 -23.22 -7.21 -3.87
CA GLY A 498 -22.40 -6.18 -4.50
C GLY A 498 -22.70 -5.98 -5.98
N SER A 499 -22.40 -4.77 -6.47
CA SER A 499 -22.46 -4.40 -7.89
C SER A 499 -21.67 -3.10 -8.10
N PRO A 500 -21.04 -2.88 -9.27
CA PRO A 500 -20.37 -1.62 -9.58
C PRO A 500 -21.32 -0.41 -9.55
N SER A 501 -22.64 -0.64 -9.61
CA SER A 501 -23.68 0.39 -9.53
C SER A 501 -24.31 0.56 -8.14
N ALA A 502 -23.81 -0.17 -7.12
CA ALA A 502 -24.42 -0.22 -5.79
C ALA A 502 -24.17 1.06 -4.97
N TRP A 503 -23.12 1.82 -5.29
CA TRP A 503 -22.73 3.03 -4.57
C TRP A 503 -22.24 4.10 -5.56
N GLN A 504 -22.28 5.37 -5.15
CA GLN A 504 -21.76 6.51 -5.93
C GLN A 504 -20.76 7.33 -5.11
N PHE A 505 -21.02 7.45 -3.81
CA PHE A 505 -20.19 8.16 -2.85
C PHE A 505 -19.86 7.23 -1.68
N TYR A 506 -18.61 7.28 -1.22
CA TYR A 506 -18.15 6.56 -0.04
C TYR A 506 -17.10 7.39 0.72
N THR A 507 -17.22 7.47 2.05
CA THR A 507 -16.15 8.06 2.88
C THR A 507 -15.04 7.03 3.08
N GLU A 508 -13.96 7.20 2.34
CA GLU A 508 -12.86 6.24 2.24
C GLU A 508 -11.82 6.38 3.35
N GLY A 509 -10.95 5.38 3.43
CA GLY A 509 -9.73 5.42 4.20
C GLY A 509 -8.72 4.47 3.57
N GLN A 510 -7.52 4.95 3.30
CA GLN A 510 -6.46 4.18 2.65
C GLN A 510 -5.17 4.27 3.46
N GLY A 511 -4.53 3.12 3.68
CA GLY A 511 -3.14 3.06 4.12
C GLY A 511 -2.23 3.06 2.90
N PHE A 512 -1.13 3.80 2.98
CA PHE A 512 -0.15 3.90 1.90
C PHE A 512 1.14 3.20 2.28
N ASP A 513 1.74 2.51 1.33
CA ASP A 513 3.06 1.95 1.54
C ASP A 513 4.12 3.04 1.76
N PRO A 514 5.27 2.67 2.33
CA PRO A 514 6.43 3.56 2.38
C PRO A 514 6.88 4.04 0.98
N THR A 515 6.47 3.35 -0.08
CA THR A 515 6.72 3.71 -1.48
C THR A 515 5.52 4.42 -2.11
N PRO A 516 5.73 5.33 -3.09
CA PRO A 516 4.67 6.15 -3.69
C PRO A 516 3.83 5.44 -4.78
N ASP A 517 3.87 4.12 -4.85
CA ASP A 517 3.22 3.31 -5.89
C ASP A 517 1.71 3.11 -5.72
N GLN A 518 1.11 3.68 -4.66
CA GLN A 518 -0.33 3.61 -4.42
C GLN A 518 -1.16 4.07 -5.63
N TYR A 519 -0.67 5.02 -6.43
CA TYR A 519 -1.37 5.46 -7.64
C TYR A 519 -1.46 4.36 -8.71
N PHE A 520 -0.42 3.54 -8.84
CA PHE A 520 -0.48 2.36 -9.71
C PHE A 520 -1.41 1.31 -9.10
N LEU A 521 -1.27 1.03 -7.80
CA LEU A 521 -2.07 0.01 -7.13
C LEU A 521 -3.57 0.34 -7.17
N ASN A 522 -3.95 1.57 -6.82
CA ASN A 522 -5.33 1.92 -6.49
C ASN A 522 -6.08 2.57 -7.66
N SER A 523 -5.38 3.18 -8.63
CA SER A 523 -6.03 3.92 -9.71
C SER A 523 -5.72 3.39 -11.13
N HIS A 524 -4.76 2.48 -11.30
CA HIS A 524 -4.47 1.94 -12.63
C HIS A 524 -5.63 1.06 -13.14
N SER A 525 -6.02 1.24 -14.40
CA SER A 525 -7.19 0.60 -15.01
C SER A 525 -7.13 -0.92 -15.08
N ILE A 526 -5.95 -1.53 -14.93
CA ILE A 526 -5.83 -2.99 -14.88
C ILE A 526 -6.41 -3.57 -13.58
N ASN A 527 -6.49 -2.75 -12.52
CA ASN A 527 -6.88 -3.16 -11.18
C ASN A 527 -8.39 -3.01 -10.94
N THR A 528 -9.18 -2.66 -11.96
CA THR A 528 -10.65 -2.61 -11.87
C THR A 528 -11.32 -3.96 -12.07
N GLY A 529 -10.54 -5.01 -12.32
CA GLY A 529 -11.02 -6.18 -13.05
C GLY A 529 -11.63 -5.77 -14.40
N ALA A 530 -12.42 -6.65 -15.02
CA ALA A 530 -12.85 -6.56 -16.42
C ALA A 530 -13.68 -5.32 -16.84
N ILE A 531 -13.89 -4.34 -15.97
CA ILE A 531 -14.63 -3.09 -16.23
C ILE A 531 -13.83 -2.13 -17.13
N CYS A 532 -12.60 -1.76 -16.76
CA CYS A 532 -11.73 -0.96 -17.63
C CYS A 532 -10.81 -1.86 -18.48
N ALA A 533 -10.17 -2.85 -17.84
CA ALA A 533 -9.18 -3.76 -18.42
C ALA A 533 -8.92 -4.99 -17.51
N GLY A 534 -7.87 -5.78 -17.75
CA GLY A 534 -7.43 -6.82 -16.79
C GLY A 534 -8.33 -8.05 -16.67
N THR A 535 -8.02 -8.91 -15.69
CA THR A 535 -8.75 -10.16 -15.42
C THR A 535 -9.98 -9.89 -14.54
N PRO A 536 -11.13 -10.55 -14.76
CA PRO A 536 -12.28 -10.43 -13.86
C PRO A 536 -11.88 -10.68 -12.40
N ALA A 537 -12.22 -9.75 -11.50
CA ALA A 537 -11.92 -9.81 -10.08
C ALA A 537 -13.20 -9.56 -9.28
N LEU A 538 -13.44 -10.37 -8.24
CA LEU A 538 -14.60 -10.19 -7.37
C LEU A 538 -14.39 -9.10 -6.32
N LYS A 539 -13.13 -8.72 -6.07
CA LYS A 539 -12.71 -7.61 -5.22
C LYS A 539 -11.63 -6.78 -5.92
N PRO A 540 -11.99 -5.87 -6.85
CA PRO A 540 -11.02 -5.05 -7.55
C PRO A 540 -10.34 -4.06 -6.61
N ASN A 541 -9.03 -3.83 -6.75
CA ASN A 541 -8.32 -2.81 -5.95
C ASN A 541 -8.74 -1.39 -6.34
N ASN A 542 -8.90 -1.13 -7.63
CA ASN A 542 -9.51 0.10 -8.14
C ASN A 542 -11.04 -0.07 -8.10
N TYR A 543 -11.58 -0.08 -6.88
CA TYR A 543 -13.01 -0.27 -6.61
C TYR A 543 -13.86 0.95 -6.98
N HIS A 544 -13.26 2.13 -7.14
CA HIS A 544 -13.92 3.35 -7.61
C HIS A 544 -14.01 3.42 -9.15
N PHE A 545 -13.47 2.41 -9.84
CA PHE A 545 -13.55 2.18 -11.28
C PHE A 545 -13.06 3.35 -12.12
N PHE A 546 -12.02 4.05 -11.69
CA PHE A 546 -11.46 5.17 -12.45
C PHE A 546 -10.57 4.64 -13.59
N CYS A 547 -10.98 4.91 -14.82
CA CYS A 547 -10.37 4.32 -16.02
C CYS A 547 -9.64 5.39 -16.89
N GLU A 548 -8.64 6.11 -16.38
CA GLU A 548 -7.99 7.22 -17.10
C GLU A 548 -6.66 6.82 -17.77
N PRO A 549 -6.61 6.69 -19.11
CA PRO A 549 -5.37 6.51 -19.86
C PRO A 549 -4.15 7.38 -19.51
N GLN A 550 -4.30 8.67 -19.20
CA GLN A 550 -3.17 9.54 -18.86
C GLN A 550 -2.61 9.21 -17.48
N THR A 551 -3.48 9.07 -16.47
CA THR A 551 -3.10 8.64 -15.12
C THR A 551 -2.46 7.25 -15.17
N ASP A 552 -3.03 6.31 -15.91
CA ASP A 552 -2.44 5.00 -16.16
C ASP A 552 -1.02 5.11 -16.72
N THR A 553 -0.81 5.96 -17.72
CA THR A 553 0.49 6.15 -18.36
C THR A 553 1.54 6.66 -17.39
N ASN A 554 1.16 7.64 -16.55
CA ASN A 554 2.07 8.22 -15.56
C ASN A 554 2.35 7.25 -14.40
N ALA A 555 1.32 6.57 -13.89
CA ALA A 555 1.47 5.58 -12.82
C ALA A 555 2.29 4.37 -13.29
N ASN A 556 2.06 3.87 -14.50
CA ASN A 556 2.83 2.79 -15.13
C ASN A 556 4.31 3.19 -15.32
N ALA A 557 4.58 4.43 -15.76
CA ALA A 557 5.95 4.93 -15.85
C ALA A 557 6.64 5.06 -14.48
N GLY A 558 5.89 5.41 -13.43
CA GLY A 558 6.37 5.45 -12.05
C GLY A 558 6.70 4.07 -11.50
N GLU A 559 5.80 3.11 -11.72
CA GLU A 559 5.93 1.72 -11.28
C GLU A 559 7.14 1.04 -11.92
N PHE A 560 7.40 1.25 -13.22
CA PHE A 560 8.54 0.64 -13.95
C PHE A 560 9.68 1.61 -14.21
N ALA A 561 9.91 2.54 -13.29
CA ALA A 561 11.08 3.39 -13.34
C ALA A 561 12.33 2.66 -12.83
N PRO A 562 13.49 2.77 -13.49
CA PRO A 562 14.73 2.12 -13.07
C PRO A 562 15.34 2.66 -11.76
N THR A 563 14.86 3.81 -11.26
CA THR A 563 15.36 4.44 -10.02
C THR A 563 14.21 5.06 -9.24
N ALA A 564 14.31 5.05 -7.92
CA ALA A 564 13.29 5.63 -7.03
C ALA A 564 13.05 7.13 -7.31
N ALA A 565 14.11 7.89 -7.62
CA ALA A 565 13.99 9.32 -7.93
C ALA A 565 13.14 9.57 -9.19
N LEU A 566 13.29 8.74 -10.23
CA LEU A 566 12.47 8.85 -11.43
C LEU A 566 11.04 8.35 -11.18
N SER A 567 10.90 7.29 -10.38
CA SER A 567 9.61 6.76 -9.93
C SER A 567 8.77 7.86 -9.25
N SER A 568 9.33 8.52 -8.23
CA SER A 568 8.67 9.63 -7.53
C SER A 568 8.30 10.78 -8.46
N ALA A 569 9.12 11.10 -9.45
CA ALA A 569 8.84 12.19 -10.39
C ALA A 569 7.65 11.87 -11.32
N PHE A 570 7.45 10.60 -11.70
CA PHE A 570 6.28 10.18 -12.46
C PHE A 570 5.01 10.11 -11.60
N PHE A 571 5.11 9.61 -10.37
CA PHE A 571 3.96 9.64 -9.45
C PHE A 571 3.54 11.07 -9.11
N GLN A 572 4.47 12.01 -8.97
CA GLN A 572 4.15 13.43 -8.82
C GLN A 572 3.33 13.99 -10.00
N ARG A 573 3.46 13.44 -11.20
CA ARG A 573 2.61 13.81 -12.35
C ARG A 573 1.24 13.16 -12.31
N ALA A 574 1.16 11.90 -11.88
CA ALA A 574 -0.12 11.23 -11.67
C ALA A 574 -0.98 12.00 -10.65
N ILE A 575 -0.37 12.55 -9.59
CA ILE A 575 -1.02 13.49 -8.66
C ILE A 575 -1.58 14.72 -9.39
N GLY A 576 -0.79 15.33 -10.29
CA GLY A 576 -1.24 16.51 -11.03
C GLY A 576 -2.41 16.21 -11.97
N ASP A 577 -2.59 14.95 -12.37
CA ASP A 577 -3.78 14.51 -13.10
C ASP A 577 -4.95 14.24 -12.15
N ASP A 578 -4.72 13.61 -11.00
CA ASP A 578 -5.71 13.45 -9.93
C ASP A 578 -6.31 14.79 -9.50
N LEU A 579 -5.51 15.86 -9.37
CA LEU A 579 -6.02 17.21 -9.08
C LEU A 579 -7.05 17.71 -10.12
N LYS A 580 -6.93 17.32 -11.39
CA LYS A 580 -7.84 17.76 -12.46
C LYS A 580 -9.13 16.94 -12.54
N TRP A 581 -9.04 15.67 -12.13
CA TRP A 581 -10.12 14.69 -12.24
C TRP A 581 -10.89 14.51 -10.94
N SER A 582 -10.21 14.71 -9.81
CA SER A 582 -10.82 14.84 -8.50
C SER A 582 -11.59 13.57 -8.14
N HIS A 583 -10.95 12.40 -8.29
CA HIS A 583 -11.59 11.13 -7.96
C HIS A 583 -11.41 10.69 -6.51
N HIS A 584 -10.38 11.23 -5.86
CA HIS A 584 -10.22 11.25 -4.41
C HIS A 584 -10.33 12.70 -3.91
N ILE A 585 -11.12 12.93 -2.87
CA ILE A 585 -11.31 14.26 -2.28
C ILE A 585 -10.78 14.23 -0.86
N PRO A 586 -9.67 14.94 -0.57
CA PRO A 586 -9.04 14.90 0.74
C PRO A 586 -9.95 15.42 1.85
N GLY A 587 -9.97 14.69 2.97
CA GLY A 587 -10.59 15.14 4.21
C GLY A 587 -9.55 15.42 5.27
N PHE A 588 -8.78 14.39 5.66
CA PHE A 588 -7.71 14.52 6.66
C PHE A 588 -6.73 13.34 6.61
N ALA A 589 -5.56 13.49 7.23
CA ALA A 589 -4.61 12.42 7.56
C ALA A 589 -4.25 12.53 9.05
N PHE A 590 -4.18 11.43 9.81
CA PHE A 590 -3.87 11.54 11.25
C PHE A 590 -2.43 12.00 11.49
N VAL A 591 -2.24 12.66 12.62
CA VAL A 591 -0.95 12.79 13.29
C VAL A 591 -0.96 11.76 14.40
N ASP A 592 -0.37 10.60 14.08
CA ASP A 592 -0.47 9.39 14.86
C ASP A 592 0.13 9.54 16.26
N THR A 593 -0.71 9.32 17.26
CA THR A 593 -0.33 9.12 18.66
C THR A 593 -1.11 7.93 19.17
N PHE A 594 -0.41 6.89 19.64
CA PHE A 594 -1.01 5.65 20.13
C PHE A 594 -0.85 5.54 21.64
N ALA A 595 -1.80 4.87 22.29
CA ALA A 595 -1.76 4.57 23.71
C ALA A 595 -1.59 3.07 23.92
N GLU A 596 -0.54 2.68 24.64
CA GLU A 596 -0.20 1.29 24.94
C GLU A 596 -0.04 1.07 26.44
N ASN A 597 -0.22 -0.16 26.90
CA ASN A 597 -0.05 -0.47 28.32
C ASN A 597 1.42 -0.25 28.72
N ASN A 598 1.65 0.65 29.68
CA ASN A 598 3.00 0.98 30.13
C ASN A 598 3.71 -0.24 30.73
N GLY A 599 2.99 -1.28 31.17
CA GLY A 599 3.60 -2.54 31.61
C GLY A 599 4.38 -3.32 30.53
N PHE A 600 4.30 -2.91 29.26
CA PHE A 600 5.15 -3.39 28.17
C PHE A 600 6.23 -2.38 27.74
N ASN A 601 6.24 -1.17 28.29
CA ASN A 601 7.17 -0.11 27.90
C ASN A 601 8.50 -0.20 28.67
N PHE A 602 9.55 -0.73 28.04
CA PHE A 602 10.87 -0.81 28.66
C PHE A 602 11.58 0.54 28.80
N GLN A 603 11.12 1.61 28.14
CA GLN A 603 11.76 2.93 28.26
C GLN A 603 11.69 3.49 29.68
N GLN A 604 10.74 3.03 30.49
CA GLN A 604 10.62 3.41 31.90
C GLN A 604 11.66 2.74 32.83
N CYS A 605 12.39 1.73 32.34
CA CYS A 605 13.33 0.95 33.15
C CYS A 605 14.49 1.81 33.67
N THR A 606 14.77 1.73 34.97
CA THR A 606 15.89 2.46 35.60
C THR A 606 16.90 1.59 36.35
N THR A 607 16.51 0.40 36.84
CA THR A 607 17.36 -0.44 37.72
C THR A 607 17.28 -1.95 37.45
N THR A 608 16.09 -2.53 37.25
CA THR A 608 15.87 -4.00 37.15
C THR A 608 15.91 -4.53 35.71
N CYS A 609 15.84 -3.64 34.74
CA CYS A 609 15.84 -3.90 33.30
C CYS A 609 16.59 -2.77 32.60
N VAL A 610 16.85 -2.91 31.30
CA VAL A 610 17.59 -1.90 30.53
C VAL A 610 16.62 -1.11 29.67
N SER A 611 16.66 0.22 29.74
CA SER A 611 15.76 1.10 28.98
C SER A 611 15.92 1.06 27.45
N THR A 612 16.94 0.33 26.96
CA THR A 612 17.22 0.13 25.54
C THR A 612 16.69 -1.19 24.97
N GLN A 613 16.04 -2.01 25.80
CA GLN A 613 15.39 -3.26 25.39
C GLN A 613 14.16 -3.00 24.50
N ALA A 614 14.02 -3.72 23.38
CA ALA A 614 12.88 -3.57 22.48
C ALA A 614 11.60 -4.11 23.12
N SER A 615 10.45 -3.50 22.87
CA SER A 615 9.15 -4.05 23.27
C SER A 615 8.05 -3.42 22.41
N ILE A 616 7.52 -2.26 22.81
CA ILE A 616 6.66 -1.45 21.96
C ILE A 616 7.54 -0.77 20.91
N VAL A 617 7.23 -1.01 19.63
CA VAL A 617 7.92 -0.46 18.47
C VAL A 617 6.98 0.50 17.75
N ASN A 618 7.38 1.77 17.72
CA ASN A 618 6.64 2.80 17.03
C ASN A 618 7.05 2.83 15.56
N THR A 619 6.39 2.05 14.71
CA THR A 619 6.68 1.97 13.27
C THR A 619 6.53 3.36 12.63
N VAL A 620 7.48 3.79 11.82
CA VAL A 620 7.43 5.08 11.13
C VAL A 620 6.23 5.13 10.21
N GLY A 621 5.39 6.16 10.39
CA GLY A 621 4.21 6.39 9.57
C GLY A 621 2.97 5.56 9.93
N PHE A 622 3.07 4.61 10.87
CA PHE A 622 1.93 3.78 11.23
C PHE A 622 1.81 3.48 12.73
N GLY A 623 2.88 3.68 13.50
CA GLY A 623 2.98 3.28 14.90
C GLY A 623 2.53 1.85 15.15
N THR A 624 1.42 1.68 15.87
CA THR A 624 0.80 0.40 16.24
C THR A 624 -0.59 0.20 15.60
N LEU A 625 -0.93 1.03 14.60
CA LEU A 625 -2.11 0.90 13.75
C LEU A 625 -2.29 -0.55 13.29
N ALA A 626 -3.53 -1.00 13.15
CA ALA A 626 -3.86 -2.24 12.47
C ALA A 626 -3.03 -2.41 11.17
N GLY A 627 -2.49 -3.60 10.96
CA GLY A 627 -1.66 -3.94 9.79
C GLY A 627 -0.18 -3.59 9.92
N ALA A 628 0.20 -2.71 10.86
CA ALA A 628 1.59 -2.28 11.07
C ALA A 628 2.29 -2.69 12.39
N PRO A 629 1.67 -3.38 13.38
CA PRO A 629 2.27 -3.57 14.70
C PRO A 629 3.25 -4.76 14.73
N TYR A 630 3.66 -5.32 13.58
CA TYR A 630 4.40 -6.59 13.49
C TYR A 630 5.55 -6.67 14.49
N PHE A 631 6.41 -5.65 14.54
CA PHE A 631 7.54 -5.61 15.48
C PHE A 631 7.12 -5.42 16.93
N THR A 632 6.05 -4.66 17.20
CA THR A 632 5.48 -4.56 18.55
C THR A 632 4.99 -5.92 19.03
N LEU A 633 4.22 -6.65 18.23
CA LEU A 633 3.69 -7.96 18.61
C LEU A 633 4.80 -9.02 18.68
N LEU A 634 5.83 -8.90 17.84
CA LEU A 634 7.03 -9.74 17.92
C LEU A 634 7.85 -9.46 19.19
N ASN A 635 8.02 -8.20 19.60
CA ASN A 635 8.96 -7.82 20.66
C ASN A 635 8.31 -7.65 22.04
N ALA A 636 6.99 -7.45 22.10
CA ALA A 636 6.27 -7.16 23.32
C ALA A 636 6.52 -8.22 24.41
N ARG A 637 7.01 -7.73 25.54
CA ARG A 637 7.26 -8.50 26.76
C ARG A 637 6.94 -7.66 27.98
N GLN A 638 6.51 -8.30 29.05
CA GLN A 638 6.17 -7.60 30.29
C GLN A 638 7.45 -7.07 30.96
N VAL A 639 7.39 -5.82 31.43
CA VAL A 639 8.48 -5.19 32.21
C VAL A 639 8.62 -5.90 33.57
N PRO A 640 9.80 -6.47 33.91
CA PRO A 640 9.98 -7.18 35.16
C PRO A 640 9.70 -6.31 36.38
N GLY A 641 8.80 -6.76 37.25
CA GLY A 641 8.45 -6.05 38.48
C GLY A 641 7.54 -4.84 38.30
N TYR A 642 7.00 -4.61 37.10
CA TYR A 642 6.01 -3.56 36.88
C TYR A 642 4.78 -3.75 37.77
N THR A 643 4.34 -2.65 38.39
CA THR A 643 3.14 -2.59 39.23
C THR A 643 2.30 -1.41 38.76
N ALA A 644 1.12 -1.69 38.22
CA ALA A 644 0.21 -0.64 37.77
C ALA A 644 -0.36 0.17 38.95
N SER A 645 -0.62 1.46 38.70
CA SER A 645 -1.30 2.38 39.60
C SER A 645 -2.77 1.98 39.79
N ASN A 646 -3.41 1.54 38.70
CA ASN A 646 -4.70 0.85 38.72
C ASN A 646 -4.48 -0.66 38.50
N PRO A 647 -4.87 -1.53 39.46
CA PRO A 647 -4.71 -2.98 39.32
C PRO A 647 -5.32 -3.60 38.06
N ALA A 648 -6.35 -2.98 37.48
CA ALA A 648 -6.96 -3.44 36.23
C ALA A 648 -5.98 -3.37 35.03
N ASN A 649 -5.06 -2.41 35.04
CA ASN A 649 -4.06 -2.20 33.99
C ASN A 649 -2.83 -3.11 34.12
N GLN A 650 -2.79 -4.00 35.12
CA GLN A 650 -1.67 -4.92 35.27
C GLN A 650 -1.65 -5.92 34.10
N PRO A 651 -0.55 -6.01 33.33
CA PRO A 651 -0.47 -6.97 32.23
C PRO A 651 -0.59 -8.41 32.72
N THR A 652 -1.29 -9.23 31.93
CA THR A 652 -1.38 -10.67 32.18
C THR A 652 -0.08 -11.35 31.74
N PRO A 653 0.61 -12.09 32.62
CA PRO A 653 1.85 -12.75 32.25
C PRO A 653 1.67 -13.72 31.07
N GLY A 654 2.52 -13.58 30.05
CA GLY A 654 2.53 -14.47 28.90
C GLY A 654 1.43 -14.24 27.86
N VAL A 655 0.69 -13.13 27.97
CA VAL A 655 -0.39 -12.77 27.04
C VAL A 655 -0.24 -11.32 26.57
N ILE A 656 -0.37 -11.09 25.27
CA ILE A 656 -0.63 -9.77 24.68
C ILE A 656 -2.12 -9.70 24.32
N ARG A 657 -2.83 -8.69 24.83
CA ARG A 657 -4.21 -8.40 24.45
C ARG A 657 -4.24 -7.26 23.44
N ARG A 658 -4.49 -7.58 22.17
CA ARG A 658 -4.63 -6.60 21.09
C ARG A 658 -6.10 -6.28 20.87
N GLY A 659 -6.46 -5.01 20.93
CA GLY A 659 -7.81 -4.55 20.66
C GLY A 659 -8.02 -4.28 19.19
N PHE A 660 -9.09 -4.80 18.60
CA PHE A 660 -9.49 -4.52 17.22
C PHE A 660 -10.72 -3.62 17.25
N SER A 661 -10.63 -2.42 16.70
CA SER A 661 -11.72 -1.44 16.62
C SER A 661 -12.68 -1.68 15.45
N GLN A 662 -12.36 -2.63 14.56
CA GLN A 662 -13.24 -3.07 13.47
C GLN A 662 -13.22 -4.60 13.31
N ASP A 663 -14.33 -5.11 12.78
CA ASP A 663 -14.56 -6.51 12.40
C ASP A 663 -13.72 -6.93 11.17
N THR A 664 -13.55 -8.25 10.98
CA THR A 664 -12.98 -8.84 9.75
C THR A 664 -14.08 -9.41 8.85
N SER A 665 -13.85 -9.43 7.54
CA SER A 665 -14.73 -10.09 6.56
C SER A 665 -14.05 -11.27 5.88
N ASN A 666 -12.76 -11.14 5.55
CA ASN A 666 -11.96 -12.11 4.81
C ASN A 666 -10.55 -12.22 5.37
N LEU A 667 -10.15 -13.44 5.73
CA LEU A 667 -8.78 -13.75 6.17
C LEU A 667 -8.03 -14.62 5.16
N SER A 668 -8.49 -14.68 3.91
CA SER A 668 -7.72 -15.24 2.80
C SER A 668 -6.82 -14.17 2.19
N PRO A 669 -5.53 -14.43 1.93
CA PRO A 669 -4.64 -13.48 1.24
C PRO A 669 -5.11 -13.04 -0.16
N PHE A 670 -6.06 -13.77 -0.76
CA PHE A 670 -6.66 -13.41 -2.04
C PHE A 670 -7.85 -12.44 -1.90
N THR A 671 -8.52 -12.39 -0.75
CA THR A 671 -9.77 -11.62 -0.59
C THR A 671 -9.76 -10.65 0.59
N ALA A 672 -8.71 -10.67 1.42
CA ALA A 672 -8.42 -9.66 2.43
C ALA A 672 -8.17 -8.29 1.77
N ASN A 673 -8.76 -7.24 2.35
CA ASN A 673 -8.70 -5.90 1.79
C ASN A 673 -8.60 -4.79 2.85
N SER A 674 -8.57 -5.13 4.14
CA SER A 674 -8.46 -4.17 5.23
C SER A 674 -7.21 -4.34 6.06
N VAL A 675 -6.74 -3.24 6.65
CA VAL A 675 -5.59 -3.23 7.56
C VAL A 675 -5.74 -4.18 8.75
N TRP A 676 -6.96 -4.41 9.23
CA TRP A 676 -7.26 -5.38 10.30
C TRP A 676 -7.08 -6.84 9.85
N GLU A 677 -7.50 -7.17 8.64
CA GLU A 677 -7.29 -8.51 8.08
C GLU A 677 -5.79 -8.75 7.83
N PHE A 678 -5.08 -7.74 7.32
CA PHE A 678 -3.63 -7.81 7.14
C PHE A 678 -2.83 -7.88 8.45
N ASP A 679 -3.34 -7.30 9.54
CA ASP A 679 -2.74 -7.43 10.86
C ASP A 679 -2.65 -8.90 11.29
N PHE A 680 -3.77 -9.63 11.18
CA PHE A 680 -3.83 -11.07 11.43
C PHE A 680 -2.94 -11.84 10.45
N LEU A 681 -3.07 -11.58 9.16
CA LEU A 681 -2.35 -12.31 8.12
C LEU A 681 -0.82 -12.18 8.30
N ALA A 682 -0.32 -10.98 8.63
CA ALA A 682 1.09 -10.73 8.88
C ALA A 682 1.61 -11.40 10.18
N GLN A 683 0.72 -11.83 11.09
CA GLN A 683 1.11 -12.61 12.26
C GLN A 683 1.29 -14.11 11.94
N VAL A 684 0.44 -14.65 11.07
CA VAL A 684 0.43 -16.09 10.71
C VAL A 684 1.39 -16.40 9.58
N TYR A 685 1.42 -15.54 8.56
CA TYR A 685 2.31 -15.64 7.41
C TYR A 685 3.56 -14.79 7.59
N ASP A 686 4.55 -15.02 6.72
CA ASP A 686 5.76 -14.20 6.65
C ASP A 686 6.20 -14.06 5.19
N ALA A 687 7.14 -13.16 4.94
CA ALA A 687 7.65 -12.81 3.62
C ALA A 687 9.17 -13.04 3.49
N MET A 688 9.70 -12.91 2.27
CA MET A 688 11.14 -13.06 2.02
C MET A 688 11.94 -11.91 2.62
N LEU A 689 11.38 -10.69 2.57
CA LEU A 689 11.94 -9.48 3.14
C LEU A 689 11.00 -8.91 4.21
N ASN A 690 11.54 -8.11 5.13
CA ASN A 690 10.75 -7.33 6.07
C ASN A 690 11.24 -5.87 6.06
N ALA A 691 10.32 -4.91 6.19
CA ALA A 691 10.67 -3.50 6.22
C ALA A 691 11.24 -3.09 7.58
N ASN A 692 12.30 -2.29 7.60
CA ASN A 692 12.82 -1.72 8.84
C ASN A 692 11.79 -0.73 9.42
N PRO A 693 11.27 -0.96 10.64
CA PRO A 693 10.18 -0.17 11.19
C PRO A 693 10.57 1.28 11.50
N ASN A 694 11.87 1.62 11.43
CA ASN A 694 12.38 2.96 11.70
C ASN A 694 12.67 3.77 10.42
N THR A 695 12.36 3.24 9.25
CA THR A 695 12.61 3.89 7.97
C THR A 695 11.37 3.83 7.10
N GLY A 696 11.09 4.92 6.38
CA GLY A 696 9.98 4.99 5.43
C GLY A 696 10.30 5.94 4.28
N GLY A 697 9.35 6.11 3.36
CA GLY A 697 9.53 6.97 2.20
C GLY A 697 10.68 6.51 1.29
N ALA A 698 11.35 7.49 0.67
CA ALA A 698 12.54 7.27 -0.16
C ALA A 698 13.76 6.70 0.61
N ALA A 699 13.70 6.60 1.93
CA ALA A 699 14.74 6.03 2.78
C ALA A 699 14.37 4.63 3.33
N ALA A 700 13.27 4.03 2.87
CA ALA A 700 12.85 2.69 3.28
C ALA A 700 13.97 1.65 3.09
N GLN A 701 14.10 0.76 4.06
CA GLN A 701 15.08 -0.32 4.07
C GLN A 701 14.38 -1.66 4.21
N PHE A 702 14.78 -2.60 3.36
CA PHE A 702 14.27 -3.97 3.40
C PHE A 702 15.37 -4.92 3.87
N ILE A 703 15.00 -5.82 4.78
CA ILE A 703 15.90 -6.73 5.46
C ILE A 703 15.64 -8.12 4.89
N ASP A 704 16.67 -8.85 4.47
CA ASP A 704 16.55 -10.29 4.17
C ASP A 704 16.01 -11.01 5.41
N TRP A 705 14.78 -11.50 5.28
CA TRP A 705 13.96 -11.98 6.39
C TRP A 705 13.80 -13.49 6.34
N GLY A 706 13.01 -14.00 5.38
CA GLY A 706 12.93 -15.40 4.99
C GLY A 706 14.05 -15.86 4.04
N THR A 707 14.91 -14.94 3.60
CA THR A 707 16.07 -15.17 2.71
C THR A 707 17.39 -14.92 3.42
N THR A 708 18.48 -15.40 2.83
CA THR A 708 19.86 -15.07 3.23
C THR A 708 20.48 -14.01 2.31
N SER A 709 20.03 -13.95 1.07
CA SER A 709 20.45 -12.96 0.07
C SER A 709 19.54 -12.98 -1.15
N HIS A 710 19.62 -11.91 -1.93
CA HIS A 710 18.97 -11.82 -3.24
C HIS A 710 19.78 -10.95 -4.21
N SER A 711 19.43 -11.02 -5.49
CA SER A 711 20.00 -10.18 -6.55
C SER A 711 18.98 -9.93 -7.64
N ALA A 712 19.14 -8.83 -8.38
CA ALA A 712 18.31 -8.47 -9.53
C ALA A 712 19.20 -8.08 -10.72
N THR A 713 18.84 -8.51 -11.93
CA THR A 713 19.54 -8.16 -13.17
C THR A 713 18.56 -7.94 -14.30
N PHE A 714 18.62 -6.77 -14.94
CA PHE A 714 17.77 -6.44 -16.08
C PHE A 714 18.42 -6.81 -17.42
N ASN A 715 17.69 -7.53 -18.26
CA ASN A 715 18.04 -7.82 -19.64
C ASN A 715 17.08 -7.09 -20.60
N PRO A 716 17.53 -6.03 -21.30
CA PRO A 716 16.67 -5.22 -22.17
C PRO A 716 16.24 -5.92 -23.47
N THR A 717 16.78 -7.11 -23.77
CA THR A 717 16.51 -7.85 -25.02
C THR A 717 15.66 -9.10 -24.84
N GLU A 718 15.52 -9.58 -23.60
CA GLU A 718 14.71 -10.75 -23.30
C GLU A 718 13.22 -10.43 -23.48
N VAL A 719 12.46 -11.36 -24.07
CA VAL A 719 11.01 -11.23 -24.20
C VAL A 719 10.35 -12.02 -23.07
N GLY A 720 9.62 -11.33 -22.21
CA GLY A 720 8.81 -11.93 -21.16
C GLY A 720 7.33 -11.87 -21.52
N CYS A 721 6.58 -12.95 -21.29
CA CYS A 721 5.16 -13.02 -21.57
C CYS A 721 4.40 -13.57 -20.36
N ASN A 722 3.23 -13.00 -20.06
CA ASN A 722 2.26 -13.60 -19.14
C ASN A 722 0.83 -13.43 -19.66
N SER A 723 -0.13 -14.04 -18.97
CA SER A 723 -1.55 -14.07 -19.34
C SER A 723 -2.28 -12.75 -19.12
N ILE A 724 -1.75 -11.83 -18.31
CA ILE A 724 -2.43 -10.61 -17.86
C ILE A 724 -1.98 -9.39 -18.67
N ASN A 725 -0.66 -9.20 -18.80
CA ASN A 725 -0.03 -8.05 -19.46
C ASN A 725 0.45 -8.34 -20.88
N GLY A 726 0.34 -9.59 -21.36
CA GLY A 726 0.82 -10.00 -22.68
C GLY A 726 2.34 -10.12 -22.72
N CYS A 727 2.96 -9.79 -23.85
CA CYS A 727 4.41 -9.90 -24.06
C CYS A 727 5.09 -8.52 -24.12
N ALA A 728 6.21 -8.37 -23.41
CA ALA A 728 7.05 -7.18 -23.43
C ALA A 728 8.53 -7.56 -23.63
N THR A 729 9.32 -6.68 -24.26
CA THR A 729 10.78 -6.82 -24.34
C THR A 729 11.43 -6.07 -23.17
N GLY A 730 12.40 -6.69 -22.51
CA GLY A 730 12.98 -6.22 -21.26
C GLY A 730 12.47 -7.07 -20.11
N VAL A 731 13.34 -7.86 -19.48
CA VAL A 731 13.00 -8.71 -18.34
C VAL A 731 14.01 -8.51 -17.21
N THR A 732 13.53 -8.26 -16.00
CA THR A 732 14.32 -8.33 -14.78
C THR A 732 14.28 -9.75 -14.23
N THR A 733 15.45 -10.36 -14.06
CA THR A 733 15.60 -11.64 -13.35
C THR A 733 16.05 -11.36 -11.93
N GLN A 734 15.28 -11.84 -10.97
CA GLN A 734 15.66 -11.90 -9.57
C GLN A 734 16.03 -13.32 -9.17
N ILE A 735 17.09 -13.46 -8.36
CA ILE A 735 17.50 -14.72 -7.73
C ILE A 735 17.45 -14.52 -6.22
N TRP A 736 16.71 -15.40 -5.54
CA TRP A 736 16.51 -15.37 -4.10
C TRP A 736 17.03 -16.67 -3.47
N HIS A 737 17.80 -16.54 -2.39
CA HIS A 737 18.28 -17.68 -1.61
C HIS A 737 17.50 -17.76 -0.30
N ILE A 738 16.60 -18.74 -0.23
CA ILE A 738 15.71 -18.97 0.90
C ILE A 738 16.50 -19.60 2.04
N ARG A 739 16.21 -19.18 3.27
CA ARG A 739 16.84 -19.76 4.46
C ARG A 739 16.54 -21.25 4.58
N ASN A 740 17.53 -22.02 5.04
CA ASN A 740 17.36 -23.46 5.23
C ASN A 740 16.48 -23.80 6.43
N ASP A 741 16.41 -22.91 7.42
CA ASP A 741 15.68 -23.09 8.66
C ASP A 741 14.26 -22.48 8.65
N TRP A 742 13.84 -21.89 7.52
CA TRP A 742 12.50 -21.32 7.39
C TRP A 742 11.47 -22.43 7.23
N LYS A 743 10.52 -22.47 8.17
CA LYS A 743 9.54 -23.53 8.35
C LYS A 743 8.14 -22.95 8.57
N PHE A 744 7.16 -23.69 8.09
CA PHE A 744 5.75 -23.47 8.39
C PHE A 744 5.44 -23.84 9.85
N SER A 745 4.34 -23.32 10.39
CA SER A 745 3.90 -23.57 11.77
C SER A 745 3.55 -25.03 12.07
N ASP A 746 3.37 -25.87 11.05
CA ASP A 746 3.20 -27.32 11.18
C ASP A 746 4.55 -28.10 11.17
N GLY A 747 5.67 -27.40 10.96
CA GLY A 747 7.03 -27.94 10.95
C GLY A 747 7.60 -28.25 9.57
N ASN A 748 6.81 -28.15 8.49
CA ASN A 748 7.26 -28.38 7.12
C ASN A 748 8.27 -27.30 6.69
N ASP A 749 9.25 -27.69 5.87
CA ASP A 749 10.22 -26.72 5.32
C ASP A 749 9.57 -25.84 4.25
N VAL A 750 9.80 -24.54 4.32
CA VAL A 750 9.45 -23.63 3.21
C VAL A 750 10.40 -23.89 2.04
N LYS A 751 9.86 -24.21 0.86
CA LYS A 751 10.63 -24.47 -0.36
C LYS A 751 10.48 -23.34 -1.37
N ALA A 752 11.41 -23.26 -2.32
CA ALA A 752 11.31 -22.36 -3.47
C ALA A 752 10.04 -22.60 -4.30
N THR A 753 9.49 -23.82 -4.29
CA THR A 753 8.20 -24.12 -4.93
C THR A 753 7.00 -23.52 -4.21
N ASP A 754 7.05 -23.33 -2.89
CA ASP A 754 5.97 -22.70 -2.11
C ASP A 754 5.94 -21.19 -2.38
N VAL A 755 7.10 -20.56 -2.38
CA VAL A 755 7.24 -19.14 -2.72
C VAL A 755 6.87 -18.89 -4.19
N ALA A 756 7.35 -19.73 -5.11
CA ALA A 756 6.96 -19.64 -6.52
C ALA A 756 5.45 -19.81 -6.72
N TYR A 757 4.83 -20.77 -6.01
CA TYR A 757 3.40 -20.96 -6.05
C TYR A 757 2.64 -19.74 -5.53
N THR A 758 3.07 -19.16 -4.39
CA THR A 758 2.48 -17.95 -3.81
C THR A 758 2.46 -16.79 -4.81
N ILE A 759 3.61 -16.49 -5.42
CA ILE A 759 3.74 -15.39 -6.39
C ILE A 759 2.81 -15.60 -7.58
N ILE A 760 2.78 -16.82 -8.12
CA ILE A 760 1.93 -17.15 -9.28
C ILE A 760 0.45 -17.19 -8.88
N ALA A 761 0.11 -17.66 -7.68
CA ALA A 761 -1.25 -17.67 -7.17
C ALA A 761 -1.77 -16.26 -6.95
N ASN A 762 -1.01 -15.35 -6.35
CA ASN A 762 -1.41 -13.94 -6.20
C ASN A 762 -1.60 -13.24 -7.56
N ARG A 763 -0.85 -13.66 -8.59
CA ARG A 763 -1.02 -13.15 -9.96
C ARG A 763 -2.29 -13.70 -10.61
N ASP A 764 -2.49 -15.01 -10.57
CA ASP A 764 -3.48 -15.72 -11.40
C ASP A 764 -4.82 -15.97 -10.70
N VAL A 765 -4.84 -16.06 -9.36
CA VAL A 765 -6.04 -15.92 -8.54
C VAL A 765 -6.17 -14.42 -8.26
N PRO A 766 -7.21 -13.73 -8.77
CA PRO A 766 -7.35 -12.29 -8.59
C PRO A 766 -7.37 -11.94 -7.10
N SER A 767 -6.21 -11.51 -6.56
CA SER A 767 -6.10 -11.04 -5.18
C SER A 767 -6.53 -9.59 -5.10
N SER A 768 -7.30 -9.24 -4.06
CA SER A 768 -7.84 -7.89 -3.89
C SER A 768 -6.76 -6.82 -3.85
N LEU A 769 -5.69 -7.02 -3.07
CA LEU A 769 -4.58 -6.07 -2.96
C LEU A 769 -3.27 -6.63 -3.54
N LEU A 770 -2.98 -7.92 -3.34
CA LEU A 770 -1.65 -8.47 -3.59
C LEU A 770 -1.35 -8.72 -5.08
N GLN A 771 -2.39 -8.76 -5.93
CA GLN A 771 -2.21 -9.05 -7.36
C GLN A 771 -1.38 -7.96 -8.04
N SER A 772 -1.63 -6.69 -7.71
CA SER A 772 -0.99 -5.53 -8.31
C SER A 772 0.54 -5.60 -8.28
N TYR A 773 1.10 -6.13 -7.19
CA TYR A 773 2.54 -6.30 -6.99
C TYR A 773 3.18 -7.37 -7.90
N VAL A 774 2.40 -8.31 -8.43
CA VAL A 774 2.88 -9.46 -9.20
C VAL A 774 2.37 -9.51 -10.64
N LEU A 775 1.63 -8.49 -11.09
CA LEU A 775 1.09 -8.40 -12.46
C LEU A 775 2.15 -8.62 -13.55
N ASN A 776 3.38 -8.18 -13.30
CA ASN A 776 4.48 -8.23 -14.27
C ASN A 776 5.30 -9.51 -14.19
N VAL A 777 4.99 -10.41 -13.25
CA VAL A 777 5.69 -11.67 -13.14
C VAL A 777 5.43 -12.50 -14.40
N VAL A 778 6.51 -12.85 -15.09
CA VAL A 778 6.55 -13.75 -16.24
C VAL A 778 6.52 -15.20 -15.74
N SER A 779 7.42 -15.51 -14.81
CA SER A 779 7.58 -16.85 -14.23
C SER A 779 8.24 -16.78 -12.86
N ALA A 780 7.88 -17.72 -11.99
CA ALA A 780 8.60 -18.00 -10.75
C ALA A 780 8.87 -19.51 -10.66
N THR A 781 10.13 -19.90 -10.41
CA THR A 781 10.55 -21.31 -10.42
C THR A 781 11.69 -21.57 -9.45
N GLY A 782 11.66 -22.69 -8.74
CA GLY A 782 12.81 -23.15 -7.97
C GLY A 782 13.88 -23.80 -8.87
N LEU A 783 15.15 -23.42 -8.70
CA LEU A 783 16.27 -23.87 -9.54
C LEU A 783 16.90 -25.18 -9.06
N ASP A 784 16.79 -25.49 -7.77
CA ASP A 784 17.43 -26.60 -7.08
C ASP A 784 16.39 -27.57 -6.48
N CYS A 785 15.30 -27.82 -7.20
CA CYS A 785 14.17 -28.63 -6.72
C CYS A 785 14.15 -30.07 -7.27
N GLY A 786 15.31 -30.57 -7.74
CA GLY A 786 15.46 -31.96 -8.17
C GLY A 786 15.37 -32.95 -7.01
N THR A 787 15.19 -34.24 -7.31
CA THR A 787 15.16 -35.29 -6.28
C THR A 787 16.43 -35.27 -5.43
N GLY A 788 16.27 -35.16 -4.11
CA GLY A 788 17.38 -35.09 -3.15
C GLY A 788 18.06 -33.72 -3.03
N GLN A 789 17.52 -32.69 -3.68
CA GLN A 789 17.99 -31.30 -3.57
C GLN A 789 17.16 -30.50 -2.55
N PRO A 790 17.72 -29.45 -1.94
CA PRO A 790 17.07 -28.72 -0.86
C PRO A 790 15.89 -27.84 -1.33
N CYS A 791 15.85 -27.44 -2.60
CA CYS A 791 14.83 -26.56 -3.18
C CYS A 791 14.74 -25.21 -2.44
N LYS A 792 15.87 -24.47 -2.38
CA LYS A 792 16.02 -23.20 -1.65
C LYS A 792 16.45 -22.02 -2.52
N THR A 793 16.67 -22.23 -3.82
CA THR A 793 17.00 -21.16 -4.76
C THR A 793 15.81 -20.87 -5.66
N LEU A 794 15.25 -19.68 -5.57
CA LEU A 794 14.12 -19.21 -6.37
C LEU A 794 14.60 -18.26 -7.47
N GLN A 795 14.10 -18.44 -8.69
CA GLN A 795 14.20 -17.47 -9.76
C GLN A 795 12.82 -16.86 -10.03
N VAL A 796 12.76 -15.53 -10.05
CA VAL A 796 11.58 -14.77 -10.50
C VAL A 796 11.96 -13.93 -11.70
N LYS A 797 11.16 -13.97 -12.76
CA LYS A 797 11.31 -13.12 -13.94
C LYS A 797 10.15 -12.14 -14.02
N LEU A 798 10.44 -10.86 -14.19
CA LEU A 798 9.48 -9.78 -14.27
C LEU A 798 9.64 -9.00 -15.57
N GLN A 799 8.54 -8.59 -16.19
CA GLN A 799 8.56 -7.68 -17.32
C GLN A 799 9.04 -6.30 -16.88
N GLY A 800 9.89 -5.66 -17.70
CA GLY A 800 10.41 -4.33 -17.43
C GLY A 800 11.49 -4.30 -16.35
N GLN A 801 11.79 -3.08 -15.91
CA GLN A 801 12.73 -2.77 -14.84
C GLN A 801 12.03 -1.85 -13.86
N SER A 802 12.18 -2.08 -12.56
CA SER A 802 11.60 -1.22 -11.52
C SER A 802 12.50 -1.17 -10.31
N SER A 803 12.59 0.00 -9.68
CA SER A 803 13.19 0.14 -8.34
C SER A 803 12.32 -0.42 -7.21
N LEU A 804 11.07 -0.82 -7.50
CA LEU A 804 10.09 -1.31 -6.54
C LEU A 804 9.96 -2.83 -6.52
N PHE A 805 10.52 -3.53 -7.52
CA PHE A 805 10.40 -5.00 -7.61
C PHE A 805 10.97 -5.76 -6.41
N GLU A 806 11.93 -5.20 -5.67
CA GLU A 806 12.41 -5.82 -4.42
C GLU A 806 11.33 -5.78 -3.34
N PHE A 807 10.63 -4.66 -3.18
CA PHE A 807 9.48 -4.54 -2.28
C PHE A 807 8.32 -5.44 -2.72
N ASN A 808 7.91 -5.32 -3.97
CA ASN A 808 6.73 -6.00 -4.54
C ASN A 808 6.82 -7.53 -4.51
N ILE A 809 8.03 -8.08 -4.67
CA ILE A 809 8.26 -9.53 -4.64
C ILE A 809 8.72 -10.01 -3.27
N GLY A 810 9.54 -9.22 -2.58
CA GLY A 810 10.20 -9.63 -1.36
C GLY A 810 9.37 -9.40 -0.10
N ALA A 811 8.76 -8.22 0.05
CA ALA A 811 8.22 -7.75 1.33
C ALA A 811 6.70 -7.94 1.49
N VAL A 812 5.95 -7.95 0.39
CA VAL A 812 4.48 -7.99 0.43
C VAL A 812 3.88 -9.39 0.19
N GLN A 813 4.68 -10.35 -0.28
CA GLN A 813 4.19 -11.68 -0.65
C GLN A 813 4.17 -12.62 0.58
N LEU A 814 2.97 -12.85 1.13
CA LEU A 814 2.72 -13.76 2.25
C LEU A 814 2.84 -15.22 1.80
N VAL A 815 3.91 -15.92 2.23
CA VAL A 815 4.24 -17.25 1.71
C VAL A 815 3.25 -18.33 2.14
N LEU A 816 2.59 -18.94 1.16
CA LEU A 816 1.61 -20.02 1.30
C LEU A 816 2.27 -21.39 1.15
N GLU A 817 1.86 -22.36 1.97
CA GLU A 817 2.25 -23.74 1.77
C GLU A 817 1.53 -24.34 0.56
N LYS A 818 2.27 -24.65 -0.51
CA LYS A 818 1.70 -25.16 -1.76
C LYS A 818 0.89 -26.43 -1.53
N SER A 819 1.36 -27.31 -0.64
CA SER A 819 0.75 -28.62 -0.34
C SER A 819 -0.69 -28.48 0.18
N LEU A 820 -1.00 -27.38 0.86
CA LEU A 820 -2.31 -27.10 1.47
C LEU A 820 -3.21 -26.25 0.58
N TRP A 821 -2.65 -25.27 -0.12
CA TRP A 821 -3.42 -24.30 -0.91
C TRP A 821 -3.72 -24.78 -2.34
N ALA A 822 -2.78 -25.48 -3.00
CA ALA A 822 -2.97 -25.97 -4.37
C ALA A 822 -4.20 -26.87 -4.57
N PRO A 823 -4.60 -27.74 -3.61
CA PRO A 823 -5.84 -28.52 -3.71
C PRO A 823 -7.11 -27.68 -3.88
N TYR A 824 -7.12 -26.44 -3.39
CA TYR A 824 -8.28 -25.54 -3.44
C TYR A 824 -8.16 -24.50 -4.57
N CYS A 825 -6.98 -23.95 -4.79
CA CYS A 825 -6.78 -22.88 -5.79
C CYS A 825 -6.35 -23.39 -7.18
N GLY A 826 -5.87 -24.64 -7.28
CA GLY A 826 -5.32 -25.26 -8.48
C GLY A 826 -3.79 -25.19 -8.57
N ASP A 827 -3.19 -26.09 -9.36
CA ASP A 827 -1.77 -26.10 -9.72
C ASP A 827 -1.61 -26.44 -11.22
N PRO A 828 -1.50 -25.46 -12.13
CA PRO A 828 -1.39 -24.03 -11.84
C PRO A 828 -2.68 -23.42 -11.27
N PRO A 829 -2.59 -22.31 -10.51
CA PRO A 829 -3.75 -21.61 -9.97
C PRO A 829 -4.76 -21.20 -11.04
N VAL A 830 -6.05 -21.21 -10.70
CA VAL A 830 -7.15 -20.94 -11.64
C VAL A 830 -7.82 -19.61 -11.33
N ALA A 831 -7.85 -18.71 -12.32
CA ALA A 831 -8.60 -17.47 -12.24
C ALA A 831 -10.09 -17.73 -11.99
N GLY A 832 -10.68 -17.07 -10.97
CA GLY A 832 -12.06 -17.31 -10.57
C GLY A 832 -12.31 -18.68 -9.90
N GLY A 833 -11.26 -19.40 -9.50
CA GLY A 833 -11.36 -20.62 -8.70
C GLY A 833 -11.89 -20.36 -7.29
N VAL A 834 -11.99 -21.42 -6.47
CA VAL A 834 -12.58 -21.34 -5.12
C VAL A 834 -11.89 -20.27 -4.26
N CYS A 835 -10.56 -20.17 -4.32
CA CYS A 835 -9.78 -19.20 -3.55
C CYS A 835 -10.04 -17.72 -3.92
N ALA A 836 -10.56 -17.44 -5.11
CA ALA A 836 -10.94 -16.08 -5.52
C ALA A 836 -12.29 -15.65 -4.93
N SER A 837 -13.06 -16.58 -4.36
CA SER A 837 -14.39 -16.28 -3.81
C SER A 837 -14.29 -15.54 -2.47
N PRO A 838 -15.05 -14.45 -2.25
CA PRO A 838 -15.14 -13.80 -0.94
C PRO A 838 -15.80 -14.71 0.11
N THR A 839 -16.41 -15.83 -0.29
CA THR A 839 -16.97 -16.81 0.66
C THR A 839 -15.99 -17.93 1.02
N PHE A 840 -14.80 -17.99 0.41
CA PHE A 840 -13.80 -19.00 0.74
C PHE A 840 -13.16 -18.65 2.06
N ASP A 841 -13.24 -19.57 3.02
CA ASP A 841 -12.73 -19.41 4.37
C ASP A 841 -11.57 -20.38 4.60
N PRO A 842 -10.33 -19.90 4.72
CA PRO A 842 -9.18 -20.79 4.91
C PRO A 842 -9.14 -21.43 6.31
N MET A 843 -9.89 -20.92 7.29
CA MET A 843 -10.08 -21.57 8.60
C MET A 843 -11.07 -22.75 8.53
N TYR A 844 -11.92 -22.77 7.49
CA TYR A 844 -12.87 -23.83 7.15
C TYR A 844 -12.98 -24.02 5.62
N PRO A 845 -11.93 -24.50 4.94
CA PRO A 845 -11.83 -24.46 3.48
C PRO A 845 -12.88 -25.35 2.78
N SER A 846 -13.41 -26.33 3.51
CA SER A 846 -14.63 -27.05 3.17
C SER A 846 -15.33 -27.57 4.44
N ALA A 847 -16.62 -27.88 4.33
CA ALA A 847 -17.41 -28.39 5.46
C ALA A 847 -16.74 -29.64 6.08
N ASN A 848 -16.40 -29.56 7.37
CA ASN A 848 -15.70 -30.59 8.15
C ASN A 848 -14.25 -30.90 7.69
N SER A 849 -13.57 -29.96 7.02
CA SER A 849 -12.14 -30.07 6.76
C SER A 849 -11.34 -29.21 7.73
N PRO A 850 -10.16 -29.66 8.19
CA PRO A 850 -9.28 -28.84 9.00
C PRO A 850 -8.85 -27.58 8.25
N GLY A 851 -8.64 -26.48 9.00
CA GLY A 851 -8.18 -25.22 8.41
C GLY A 851 -6.77 -25.31 7.82
N ILE A 852 -6.46 -24.41 6.89
CA ILE A 852 -5.21 -24.33 6.12
C ILE A 852 -4.43 -23.02 6.35
N GLU A 853 -4.77 -22.28 7.41
CA GLU A 853 -4.07 -21.06 7.86
C GLU A 853 -2.70 -21.37 8.48
N VAL A 854 -1.84 -21.98 7.67
CA VAL A 854 -0.49 -22.42 8.02
C VAL A 854 0.50 -21.53 7.28
N GLY A 855 1.18 -20.67 8.03
CA GLY A 855 2.23 -19.81 7.54
C GLY A 855 3.52 -19.95 8.36
N PRO A 856 4.63 -19.37 7.87
CA PRO A 856 5.91 -19.41 8.57
C PRO A 856 6.12 -18.24 9.56
N GLY A 857 5.06 -17.45 9.84
CA GLY A 857 5.11 -16.27 10.69
C GLY A 857 5.33 -16.55 12.17
N PRO A 858 5.45 -15.50 12.99
CA PRO A 858 5.75 -15.59 14.42
C PRO A 858 4.65 -16.26 15.26
N TRP A 859 3.42 -16.33 14.74
CA TRP A 859 2.26 -16.86 15.44
C TRP A 859 1.58 -17.97 14.64
N SER A 860 1.01 -18.95 15.34
CA SER A 860 0.31 -20.09 14.77
C SER A 860 -1.18 -20.02 15.10
N CYS A 861 -2.01 -20.18 14.07
CA CYS A 861 -3.45 -20.39 14.22
C CYS A 861 -3.70 -21.86 14.60
N ILE A 862 -3.95 -22.12 15.89
CA ILE A 862 -4.17 -23.47 16.43
C ILE A 862 -5.58 -23.57 16.98
N ALA A 863 -6.30 -24.64 16.64
CA ALA A 863 -7.64 -24.86 17.16
C ALA A 863 -7.64 -25.03 18.70
N PRO A 864 -8.25 -24.10 19.47
CA PRO A 864 -8.18 -24.11 20.94
C PRO A 864 -9.04 -25.23 21.55
N ILE A 865 -10.13 -25.59 20.88
CA ILE A 865 -11.09 -26.62 21.28
C ILE A 865 -11.45 -27.51 20.07
N SER A 866 -12.14 -28.62 20.32
CA SER A 866 -12.67 -29.45 19.22
C SER A 866 -14.02 -28.90 18.74
N GLY A 867 -14.25 -28.89 17.43
CA GLY A 867 -15.47 -28.41 16.79
C GLY A 867 -15.86 -29.22 15.57
N THR A 868 -16.77 -28.70 14.73
CA THR A 868 -17.29 -29.36 13.52
C THR A 868 -16.18 -29.80 12.56
N GLY A 869 -15.72 -31.05 12.70
CA GLY A 869 -14.69 -31.67 11.86
C GLY A 869 -13.25 -31.28 12.17
N VAL A 870 -12.98 -30.56 13.27
CA VAL A 870 -11.62 -30.14 13.65
C VAL A 870 -11.30 -30.54 15.09
N THR A 871 -10.14 -31.15 15.30
CA THR A 871 -9.63 -31.54 16.62
C THR A 871 -8.89 -30.38 17.28
N ALA A 872 -9.02 -30.26 18.59
CA ALA A 872 -8.17 -29.35 19.37
C ALA A 872 -6.67 -29.62 19.09
N GLY A 873 -5.89 -28.56 18.92
CA GLY A 873 -4.46 -28.64 18.59
C GLY A 873 -4.15 -28.74 17.10
N HIS A 874 -5.15 -28.76 16.21
CA HIS A 874 -4.91 -28.70 14.76
C HIS A 874 -4.27 -27.37 14.36
N VAL A 875 -3.15 -27.42 13.64
CA VAL A 875 -2.44 -26.24 13.10
C VAL A 875 -3.06 -25.86 11.75
N GLY A 876 -3.39 -24.58 11.57
CA GLY A 876 -4.16 -24.09 10.42
C GLY A 876 -5.57 -23.63 10.78
N GLY A 877 -5.96 -23.73 12.05
CA GLY A 877 -7.24 -23.24 12.56
C GLY A 877 -8.42 -24.23 12.46
N PRO A 878 -9.61 -23.77 12.86
CA PRO A 878 -9.96 -22.40 13.23
C PRO A 878 -9.42 -21.99 14.61
N CYS A 879 -8.78 -20.83 14.69
CA CYS A 879 -8.34 -20.19 15.94
C CYS A 879 -9.25 -19.01 16.38
N ALA A 880 -10.37 -18.79 15.68
CA ALA A 880 -11.32 -17.73 15.99
C ALA A 880 -12.52 -18.27 16.77
N GLU A 881 -13.04 -17.45 17.67
CA GLU A 881 -14.21 -17.76 18.49
C GLU A 881 -15.21 -16.60 18.49
N THR A 882 -16.50 -16.93 18.51
CA THR A 882 -17.58 -15.94 18.73
C THR A 882 -17.58 -15.44 20.17
N SER A 883 -18.43 -14.45 20.47
CA SER A 883 -18.65 -13.95 21.83
C SER A 883 -19.16 -15.01 22.82
N THR A 884 -19.68 -16.15 22.35
CA THR A 884 -20.07 -17.28 23.21
C THR A 884 -18.94 -18.29 23.44
N GLY A 885 -17.76 -18.07 22.84
CA GLY A 885 -16.63 -18.99 22.87
C GLY A 885 -16.76 -20.18 21.90
N ALA A 886 -17.69 -20.14 20.95
CA ALA A 886 -17.81 -21.17 19.92
C ALA A 886 -16.85 -20.89 18.76
N LEU A 887 -16.20 -21.93 18.22
CA LEU A 887 -15.33 -21.78 17.05
C LEU A 887 -16.09 -21.16 15.87
N THR A 888 -15.45 -20.19 15.23
CA THR A 888 -15.95 -19.50 14.04
C THR A 888 -14.85 -19.41 12.98
N GLY A 889 -15.25 -19.00 11.79
CA GLY A 889 -14.38 -18.79 10.65
C GLY A 889 -13.80 -17.38 10.58
N GLN A 890 -13.49 -16.94 9.36
CA GLN A 890 -12.78 -15.69 9.08
C GLN A 890 -13.56 -14.38 9.35
N ALA A 891 -14.90 -14.44 9.32
CA ALA A 891 -15.77 -13.28 9.54
C ALA A 891 -16.06 -13.13 11.04
N ILE A 892 -15.24 -12.34 11.72
CA ILE A 892 -15.30 -12.18 13.17
C ILE A 892 -15.92 -10.82 13.46
N THR A 893 -16.92 -10.85 14.34
CA THR A 893 -17.72 -9.67 14.69
C THR A 893 -17.57 -9.34 16.16
N ARG A 894 -18.16 -8.20 16.58
CA ARG A 894 -18.24 -7.72 17.96
C ARG A 894 -18.20 -8.81 19.05
N ASP A 895 -17.30 -8.59 20.01
CA ASP A 895 -17.01 -9.43 21.18
C ASP A 895 -16.47 -10.83 20.81
N GLY A 896 -16.15 -11.08 19.53
CA GLY A 896 -15.41 -12.24 19.06
C GLY A 896 -13.91 -12.07 19.26
N ARG A 897 -13.15 -13.18 19.17
CA ARG A 897 -11.71 -13.20 19.40
C ARG A 897 -10.96 -14.14 18.46
N ILE A 898 -9.71 -13.78 18.14
CA ILE A 898 -8.73 -14.69 17.54
C ILE A 898 -7.69 -15.03 18.61
N LEU A 899 -7.40 -16.33 18.74
CA LEU A 899 -6.45 -16.87 19.71
C LEU A 899 -5.22 -17.41 18.98
N LEU A 900 -4.12 -16.67 19.03
CA LEU A 900 -2.86 -17.06 18.42
C LEU A 900 -1.86 -17.54 19.48
N SER A 901 -1.14 -18.60 19.15
CA SER A 901 -0.06 -19.16 19.98
C SER A 901 1.28 -18.90 19.31
N TYR A 902 2.34 -18.66 20.07
CA TYR A 902 3.68 -18.50 19.52
C TYR A 902 4.09 -19.67 18.62
N ASN A 903 4.66 -19.38 17.46
CA ASN A 903 5.15 -20.39 16.53
C ASN A 903 6.57 -20.84 16.91
N THR A 904 6.72 -22.03 17.49
CA THR A 904 8.03 -22.60 17.85
C THR A 904 8.95 -22.89 16.66
N PHE A 905 8.41 -22.96 15.45
CA PHE A 905 9.16 -23.22 14.22
C PHE A 905 9.58 -21.96 13.47
N ASN A 906 9.13 -20.77 13.89
CA ASN A 906 9.55 -19.52 13.28
C ASN A 906 11.10 -19.43 13.32
N ALA A 907 11.71 -19.12 12.18
CA ALA A 907 13.17 -19.02 12.02
C ALA A 907 13.81 -18.00 12.97
N ARG A 908 13.03 -17.03 13.45
CA ARG A 908 13.44 -15.95 14.36
C ARG A 908 12.85 -16.09 15.77
N CYS A 909 12.24 -17.23 16.06
CA CYS A 909 11.73 -17.59 17.39
C CYS A 909 12.83 -18.17 18.28
N CYS A 910 12.65 -18.22 19.60
CA CYS A 910 12.03 -17.25 20.51
C CYS A 910 12.89 -17.30 21.78
N PRO A 911 13.22 -16.18 22.43
CA PRO A 911 14.27 -16.19 23.46
C PRO A 911 13.88 -16.78 24.83
N THR A 912 12.59 -16.76 25.17
CA THR A 912 12.10 -16.90 26.56
C THR A 912 11.16 -18.10 26.79
N GLY A 913 10.89 -18.92 25.77
CA GLY A 913 10.00 -20.08 25.86
C GLY A 913 10.66 -21.35 26.47
N PRO A 914 9.88 -22.33 26.98
CA PRO A 914 10.43 -23.61 27.45
C PRO A 914 11.14 -24.41 26.35
N THR A 915 10.82 -24.14 25.08
CA THR A 915 11.41 -24.73 23.88
C THR A 915 12.51 -23.85 23.25
N ALA A 916 12.86 -22.72 23.88
CA ALA A 916 13.85 -21.76 23.39
C ALA A 916 15.20 -22.43 23.05
N THR A 917 15.61 -23.42 23.83
CA THR A 917 16.86 -24.20 23.63
C THR A 917 16.82 -25.17 22.45
N SER A 918 15.68 -25.33 21.79
CA SER A 918 15.53 -26.12 20.55
C SER A 918 15.24 -25.28 19.32
N SER A 919 15.11 -23.96 19.52
CA SER A 919 14.76 -22.99 18.48
C SER A 919 15.86 -22.81 17.44
N SER A 920 15.50 -22.24 16.30
CA SER A 920 16.47 -21.96 15.26
C SER A 920 17.50 -20.91 15.67
N LEU A 921 17.06 -19.87 16.39
CA LEU A 921 17.94 -18.83 16.93
C LEU A 921 18.98 -19.42 17.88
N TYR A 922 18.57 -20.32 18.77
CA TYR A 922 19.50 -20.95 19.70
C TYR A 922 20.57 -21.77 18.98
N LYS A 923 20.20 -22.55 17.96
CA LYS A 923 21.16 -23.31 17.16
C LYS A 923 22.06 -22.40 16.32
N LEU A 924 21.52 -21.30 15.80
CA LEU A 924 22.29 -20.29 15.08
C LEU A 924 23.38 -19.67 15.98
N SER A 925 23.06 -19.28 17.22
CA SER A 925 24.02 -18.71 18.17
C SER A 925 25.18 -19.66 18.51
N TYR A 926 24.94 -20.97 18.52
CA TYR A 926 26.03 -21.96 18.68
C TYR A 926 26.77 -22.26 17.38
N ALA A 927 26.12 -22.10 16.22
CA ALA A 927 26.78 -22.31 14.93
C ALA A 927 27.76 -21.18 14.60
N ASP A 928 27.52 -19.96 15.11
CA ASP A 928 28.41 -18.79 15.02
C ASP A 928 29.45 -18.84 16.16
N HIS A 929 30.39 -19.78 16.05
CA HIS A 929 31.34 -20.06 17.13
C HIS A 929 32.26 -18.87 17.41
N ASN A 930 32.70 -18.17 16.36
CA ASN A 930 33.60 -17.03 16.51
C ASN A 930 32.87 -15.74 16.95
N ASN A 931 31.53 -15.77 17.02
CA ASN A 931 30.65 -14.68 17.42
C ASN A 931 30.85 -13.41 16.58
N ASP A 932 31.10 -13.56 15.27
CA ASP A 932 31.23 -12.42 14.36
C ASP A 932 29.87 -11.94 13.80
N GLY A 933 28.79 -12.62 14.20
CA GLY A 933 27.41 -12.27 13.89
C GLY A 933 26.87 -12.95 12.63
N VAL A 934 27.63 -13.85 12.01
CA VAL A 934 27.24 -14.63 10.83
C VAL A 934 27.96 -15.97 10.75
N VAL A 935 27.18 -17.05 10.58
CA VAL A 935 27.77 -18.37 10.32
C VAL A 935 28.38 -18.37 8.94
N ASN A 936 29.70 -18.45 8.88
CA ASN A 936 30.46 -18.34 7.66
C ASN A 936 31.44 -19.50 7.51
N ILE A 937 32.39 -19.35 6.58
CA ILE A 937 33.32 -20.42 6.24
C ILE A 937 34.28 -20.72 7.39
N LEU A 938 34.54 -19.75 8.27
CA LEU A 938 35.39 -19.92 9.44
C LEU A 938 34.75 -20.88 10.43
N ASP A 939 33.44 -20.76 10.68
CA ASP A 939 32.70 -21.66 11.58
C ASP A 939 32.61 -23.08 11.02
N LEU A 940 32.30 -23.21 9.72
CA LEU A 940 32.30 -24.52 9.06
C LEU A 940 33.67 -25.18 9.09
N ALA A 941 34.75 -24.41 8.88
CA ALA A 941 36.11 -24.93 8.95
C ALA A 941 36.46 -25.37 10.37
N ASP A 942 36.00 -24.65 11.38
CA ASP A 942 36.26 -24.97 12.79
C ASP A 942 35.61 -26.29 13.20
N VAL A 943 34.29 -26.45 12.98
CA VAL A 943 33.59 -27.73 13.29
C VAL A 943 34.17 -28.89 12.47
N ALA A 944 34.53 -28.66 11.20
CA ALA A 944 35.16 -29.67 10.37
C ALA A 944 36.56 -30.08 10.87
N SER A 945 37.31 -29.15 11.45
CA SER A 945 38.63 -29.43 12.03
C SER A 945 38.55 -30.31 13.29
N HIS A 946 37.41 -30.27 14.00
CA HIS A 946 37.13 -31.07 15.18
C HIS A 946 36.47 -32.42 14.87
N TYR A 947 36.28 -32.78 13.60
CA TYR A 947 35.61 -34.03 13.21
C TYR A 947 36.26 -35.28 13.83
N GLY A 948 35.45 -36.08 14.52
CA GLY A 948 35.86 -37.29 15.23
C GLY A 948 36.53 -37.05 16.59
N THR A 949 36.58 -35.80 17.06
CA THR A 949 37.09 -35.44 18.39
C THR A 949 35.96 -35.31 19.41
N THR A 950 36.29 -35.33 20.71
CA THR A 950 35.35 -35.14 21.82
C THR A 950 35.30 -33.67 22.25
N ASP A 951 35.38 -32.73 21.31
CA ASP A 951 35.40 -31.30 21.61
C ASP A 951 34.12 -30.91 22.39
N PRO A 952 34.23 -30.38 23.62
CA PRO A 952 33.06 -30.13 24.45
C PRO A 952 32.18 -28.98 23.95
N TYR A 953 32.72 -28.08 23.12
CA TYR A 953 31.91 -27.04 22.49
C TYR A 953 31.02 -27.65 21.41
N TRP A 954 31.60 -28.40 20.46
CA TRP A 954 30.83 -28.96 19.34
C TRP A 954 30.01 -30.19 19.73
N VAL A 955 30.48 -30.99 20.68
CA VAL A 955 29.78 -32.19 21.19
C VAL A 955 28.84 -31.78 22.32
N ASN A 956 27.78 -31.07 21.97
CA ASN A 956 26.76 -30.64 22.92
C ASN A 956 25.35 -30.91 22.37
N SER A 957 24.38 -31.05 23.26
CA SER A 957 22.98 -31.28 22.86
C SER A 957 22.34 -30.12 22.09
N ASN A 958 23.01 -28.96 22.03
CA ASN A 958 22.55 -27.74 21.36
C ASN A 958 22.81 -27.79 19.84
N ILE A 959 23.86 -28.47 19.39
CA ILE A 959 24.19 -28.69 17.96
C ILE A 959 23.75 -30.10 17.53
N ALA A 960 24.19 -31.16 18.22
CA ALA A 960 23.75 -32.54 18.00
C ALA A 960 23.98 -33.46 19.22
N GLY A 961 23.10 -34.44 19.42
CA GLY A 961 23.27 -35.47 20.45
C GLY A 961 24.34 -36.51 20.06
N GLY A 962 25.57 -36.38 20.56
CA GLY A 962 26.67 -37.30 20.28
C GLY A 962 27.77 -37.29 21.35
N THR A 963 28.80 -38.14 21.18
CA THR A 963 30.02 -38.15 22.02
C THR A 963 31.27 -37.69 21.28
N THR A 964 31.19 -37.51 19.97
CA THR A 964 32.25 -36.96 19.10
C THR A 964 31.62 -36.12 18.00
N VAL A 965 32.32 -35.09 17.53
CA VAL A 965 31.88 -34.28 16.39
C VAL A 965 31.75 -35.18 15.17
N GLY A 966 30.57 -35.19 14.56
CA GLY A 966 30.20 -36.06 13.47
C GLY A 966 29.56 -35.33 12.30
N ALA A 967 28.94 -36.11 11.41
CA ALA A 967 28.30 -35.56 10.22
C ALA A 967 27.06 -34.71 10.55
N VAL A 968 26.38 -35.01 11.67
CA VAL A 968 25.19 -34.25 12.11
C VAL A 968 25.60 -32.85 12.56
N ASP A 969 26.69 -32.72 13.32
CA ASP A 969 27.20 -31.41 13.76
C ASP A 969 27.59 -30.53 12.58
N LEU A 970 28.36 -31.09 11.64
CA LEU A 970 28.75 -30.41 10.41
C LEU A 970 27.53 -30.00 9.57
N ALA A 971 26.52 -30.87 9.48
CA ALA A 971 25.28 -30.57 8.77
C ALA A 971 24.46 -29.48 9.45
N THR A 972 24.40 -29.46 10.78
CA THR A 972 23.74 -28.39 11.54
C THR A 972 24.40 -27.04 11.28
N VAL A 973 25.73 -26.94 11.37
CA VAL A 973 26.44 -25.67 11.06
C VAL A 973 26.25 -25.29 9.59
N ALA A 974 26.29 -26.25 8.67
CA ALA A 974 26.05 -26.00 7.24
C ALA A 974 24.63 -25.51 6.93
N ILE A 975 23.61 -25.96 7.67
CA ILE A 975 22.23 -25.45 7.53
C ILE A 975 22.19 -23.94 7.78
N TYR A 976 22.97 -23.45 8.75
CA TYR A 976 23.02 -22.03 9.11
C TYR A 976 24.00 -21.21 8.27
N PHE A 977 24.71 -21.79 7.30
CA PHE A 977 25.67 -21.03 6.50
C PHE A 977 25.04 -19.81 5.81
N GLY A 978 25.66 -18.64 5.99
CA GLY A 978 25.16 -17.35 5.51
C GLY A 978 24.01 -16.76 6.32
N HIS A 979 23.51 -17.48 7.33
CA HIS A 979 22.57 -16.93 8.31
C HIS A 979 23.37 -16.10 9.30
N GLY A 980 22.84 -14.95 9.71
CA GLY A 980 23.44 -14.16 10.77
C GLY A 980 22.47 -13.67 11.80
N ILE A 981 23.06 -13.40 12.96
CA ILE A 981 22.42 -12.73 14.09
C ILE A 981 22.35 -11.23 13.82
N THR A 982 23.42 -10.69 13.24
CA THR A 982 23.50 -9.29 12.81
C THR A 982 23.50 -9.15 11.29
N THR A 983 23.72 -10.20 10.49
CA THR A 983 23.59 -10.17 9.02
C THR A 983 22.12 -10.34 8.60
N PRO A 984 21.59 -9.58 7.61
CA PRO A 984 22.27 -8.78 6.58
C PRO A 984 22.72 -7.38 7.01
N PHE A 985 22.51 -6.97 8.26
CA PHE A 985 22.88 -5.64 8.70
C PHE A 985 24.41 -5.52 8.89
N SER A 986 25.03 -4.43 8.41
CA SER A 986 26.45 -4.22 8.71
C SER A 986 26.61 -3.81 10.20
N PRO A 987 27.57 -4.36 10.96
CA PRO A 987 27.76 -3.99 12.37
C PRO A 987 27.97 -2.48 12.58
N SER A 988 28.60 -1.80 11.62
CA SER A 988 28.83 -0.35 11.66
C SER A 988 27.59 0.51 11.41
N THR A 989 26.53 -0.09 10.87
CA THR A 989 25.24 0.56 10.59
C THR A 989 24.17 0.18 11.62
N LEU A 990 24.46 -0.79 12.49
CA LEU A 990 23.63 -1.21 13.60
C LEU A 990 23.96 -0.45 14.89
N PHE A 991 23.68 0.85 14.92
CA PHE A 991 23.58 1.55 16.20
C PHE A 991 22.12 1.50 16.66
N GLN A 992 21.87 0.95 17.86
CA GLN A 992 20.57 1.00 18.59
C GLN A 992 19.52 -0.09 18.28
N VAL A 993 19.91 -1.25 17.75
CA VAL A 993 19.09 -2.48 17.86
C VAL A 993 19.01 -2.92 19.33
N ASP A 994 18.03 -3.77 19.70
CA ASP A 994 17.99 -4.36 21.04
C ASP A 994 19.39 -4.87 21.44
N PRO A 995 19.98 -4.41 22.56
CA PRO A 995 21.30 -4.84 23.00
C PRO A 995 21.38 -6.35 23.29
N GLN A 996 20.25 -7.04 23.37
CA GLN A 996 20.14 -8.49 23.44
C GLN A 996 19.81 -9.11 22.08
N ILE A 997 20.45 -8.61 21.00
CA ILE A 997 20.26 -9.13 19.64
C ILE A 997 20.63 -10.63 19.55
N ASP A 998 21.52 -11.10 20.43
CA ASP A 998 21.68 -12.51 20.75
C ASP A 998 21.36 -12.77 22.23
N PRO A 999 20.15 -13.26 22.55
CA PRO A 999 19.80 -13.60 23.93
C PRO A 999 20.52 -14.87 24.42
N PHE A 1000 21.17 -15.62 23.51
CA PHE A 1000 21.89 -16.86 23.81
C PHE A 1000 23.39 -16.73 23.62
N PHE A 1001 23.92 -15.49 23.62
CA PHE A 1001 25.34 -15.19 23.40
C PHE A 1001 26.26 -16.15 24.17
N CYS A 1002 27.05 -16.94 23.41
CA CYS A 1002 27.97 -17.92 23.97
C CYS A 1002 29.42 -17.52 23.67
N VAL A 1003 30.17 -17.17 24.73
CA VAL A 1003 31.61 -16.91 24.59
C VAL A 1003 32.35 -18.17 24.11
N ALA A 1004 33.50 -17.99 23.44
CA ALA A 1004 34.32 -19.10 22.90
C ALA A 1004 34.79 -20.16 23.92
N ALA A 1005 34.55 -19.96 25.22
CA ALA A 1005 34.79 -20.95 26.27
C ALA A 1005 33.56 -21.83 26.60
N GLY A 1006 32.46 -21.64 25.87
CA GLY A 1006 31.19 -22.31 26.06
C GLY A 1006 30.18 -21.51 26.90
N CYS A 1007 28.91 -21.85 26.68
CA CYS A 1007 27.81 -21.76 27.62
C CYS A 1007 27.75 -23.10 28.40
#